data_AF-A0A3M6ZRL3-F1
#
_entry.id   AF-A0A3M6ZRL3-F1
#
_cell.length_a   1.000
_cell.length_b   1.000
_cell.length_c   1.000
_cell.angle_alpha   90.00
_cell.angle_beta   90.00
_cell.angle_gamma   90.00
#
_symmetry.space_group_name_H-M   'P 1'
#
loop_
_entity.id
_entity.type
_entity.pdbx_description
1 polymer ?
#
loop_
_entity_poly.entity_id
_entity_poly.type
_entity_poly.pdbx_seq_one_letter_code
_entity_poly.pdbx_strand_id
1 'polypeptide(L)'
;MGGWDYYCFLCNAGFYVPLYDFDDEQDDDRSDSDAAPPDRPNMKQLFPRELVEPRLQWLTKFRTIGVNRKAVGIKQCYLSGPATTDEYGAASIEFGDHPNAQGRGENFPGDVSCYMSADGGEDDGDLPIHESCLTVLCEAFAQARGIEQHWTADCSNVAVPFDLDTLFTALAPLREPYRSNLNLTHDLEADQYFYLDWHRMIRLNPTTKTYKHAGRAIPARPNPAREVVGQNRPQQGDLFQNLPEELMMAIADFLPEKELVSLMLASRATYGATRSQSFWKRRLRLDAPWYWEAISTSSPDAFANYEQEYQKIMMQARRPVELAKRNQHVSGLANRRRVWQASQEALKMYAELCPLDPNATTESISEFREEACSHYFARVADQKESGHGASVQFFFQTAADMHMEKSVRFFWTNKALGGISVRVGDSVLSFGNCSTPEEASNVVELSADDWLEKIILNISIDSHSWQDPRYNTTKITHDHFVSGLTCYTLSGKEYHFGESSGCKRLLEPRPGHGIVGMRTDWAEGRITRIGIFEHAAGLTTFRQPNDTRRLELLWKDQLPPHSLRFRDFMSGYWTGQTAWDLAPMQPLLFGTNERELATVTGFAASRDLRCLEVHRSYGSIERIGASTDSMKLMRIDGPGGERISSISVIVGALPVGLVIISSRGRQMVFGKSNDNSVLPHSPKTGFGLAGIYCSFVYDSNPTEQLSSLGLVLSPDLASDRDTAGTGMAPLRDFWEPEAPPPSWHLFGPLYGEQHNGCVVKALDFSRPVTKITGLLAAPAWLDIIEIGGFTVHYSEGSSLDREAVFGMTSEIWPTHPDAAIEDLRSMKRHDRMSKMLGQKYSDPGAVAHVASDEEALAQPSTWELGQNGERIVAVTVWAGDFLNGLQFHSESGKSSPRWGACGGEPAGQISADHDPRIVAAKIFLGCQRLGFAACSDVPQAIQAMIIGE
;
A
#
# COMPACT_ATOMS: atom_id res chain seq x y z
N MET A 1 14.75 -10.89 -8.63
CA MET A 1 13.77 -11.67 -7.84
C MET A 1 12.58 -11.86 -8.76
N GLY A 2 12.20 -13.10 -9.07
CA GLY A 2 11.11 -13.39 -10.03
C GLY A 2 9.77 -12.87 -9.52
N GLY A 3 9.02 -12.19 -10.39
CA GLY A 3 7.72 -11.61 -10.07
C GLY A 3 6.71 -12.66 -9.63
N TRP A 4 5.89 -12.30 -8.65
CA TRP A 4 4.77 -13.13 -8.18
C TRP A 4 3.64 -13.04 -9.23
N ASP A 5 3.39 -14.11 -9.97
CA ASP A 5 2.22 -14.20 -10.87
C ASP A 5 0.93 -14.25 -10.03
N TYR A 6 -0.12 -13.58 -10.52
CA TYR A 6 -1.48 -13.66 -9.96
C TYR A 6 -2.46 -14.23 -10.98
N TYR A 7 -3.49 -14.91 -10.47
CA TYR A 7 -4.39 -15.74 -11.28
C TYR A 7 -5.83 -15.22 -11.25
N CYS A 8 -6.63 -15.49 -12.27
CA CYS A 8 -8.06 -15.23 -12.22
C CYS A 8 -8.75 -16.03 -11.11
N PHE A 9 -9.57 -15.36 -10.28
CA PHE A 9 -10.16 -16.01 -9.11
C PHE A 9 -11.14 -17.15 -9.44
N LEU A 10 -11.73 -17.17 -10.64
CA LEU A 10 -12.65 -18.24 -11.07
C LEU A 10 -11.97 -19.37 -11.86
N CYS A 11 -11.08 -19.05 -12.81
CA CYS A 11 -10.51 -20.06 -13.71
C CYS A 11 -9.08 -20.49 -13.35
N ASN A 12 -8.47 -19.81 -12.36
CA ASN A 12 -7.11 -20.03 -11.89
C ASN A 12 -6.06 -19.96 -13.03
N ALA A 13 -6.30 -19.14 -14.06
CA ALA A 13 -5.40 -18.92 -15.20
C ALA A 13 -4.71 -17.54 -15.10
N GLY A 14 -3.50 -17.43 -15.61
CA GLY A 14 -2.76 -16.16 -15.65
C GLY A 14 -3.31 -15.18 -16.68
N PHE A 15 -2.75 -13.97 -16.68
CA PHE A 15 -3.21 -12.83 -17.47
C PHE A 15 -2.34 -12.51 -18.69
N TYR A 16 -1.50 -13.46 -19.09
CA TYR A 16 -0.67 -13.40 -20.27
C TYR A 16 -0.84 -14.65 -21.13
N VAL A 17 -0.33 -14.60 -22.37
CA VAL A 17 -0.28 -15.76 -23.25
C VAL A 17 1.06 -16.48 -23.02
N PRO A 18 1.10 -17.65 -22.38
CA PRO A 18 2.34 -18.34 -22.02
C PRO A 18 2.95 -19.02 -23.26
N LEU A 19 3.82 -18.32 -23.99
CA LEU A 19 4.45 -18.81 -25.22
C LEU A 19 5.99 -18.78 -25.17
N TYR A 20 6.58 -18.67 -23.99
CA TYR A 20 8.03 -18.80 -23.83
C TYR A 20 8.42 -20.27 -23.81
N ASP A 21 9.13 -20.70 -24.86
CA ASP A 21 9.75 -22.01 -24.99
C ASP A 21 10.98 -22.09 -24.07
N PHE A 22 10.80 -22.42 -22.78
CA PHE A 22 11.93 -22.77 -21.92
C PHE A 22 12.54 -24.15 -22.24
N ASP A 23 11.92 -24.91 -23.15
CA ASP A 23 12.42 -26.20 -23.63
C ASP A 23 13.49 -26.05 -24.74
N ASP A 24 13.62 -24.88 -25.39
CA ASP A 24 14.54 -24.73 -26.54
C ASP A 24 16.01 -24.50 -26.13
N GLU A 25 16.32 -24.26 -24.85
CA GLU A 25 17.70 -24.04 -24.38
C GLU A 25 18.23 -25.09 -23.38
N GLN A 26 17.57 -26.25 -23.21
CA GLN A 26 18.07 -27.26 -22.26
C GLN A 26 17.91 -28.74 -22.66
N ASP A 27 17.65 -29.03 -23.94
CA ASP A 27 17.58 -30.40 -24.47
C ASP A 27 18.78 -30.79 -25.37
N ASP A 28 19.90 -30.07 -25.30
CA ASP A 28 21.16 -30.51 -25.94
C ASP A 28 21.96 -31.52 -25.10
N ASP A 29 21.53 -31.85 -23.87
CA ASP A 29 22.27 -32.75 -22.96
C ASP A 29 21.43 -33.82 -22.21
N ARG A 30 20.24 -34.18 -22.72
CA ARG A 30 19.49 -35.34 -22.19
C ARG A 30 19.72 -36.57 -23.04
N SER A 31 20.54 -37.47 -22.49
CA SER A 31 20.78 -38.83 -22.97
C SER A 31 19.49 -39.58 -23.36
N ASP A 32 19.56 -40.30 -24.48
CA ASP A 32 18.60 -41.22 -25.14
C ASP A 32 17.90 -42.31 -24.27
N SER A 33 17.60 -42.10 -22.98
CA SER A 33 17.09 -43.18 -22.11
C SER A 33 15.64 -43.09 -21.63
N ASP A 34 14.93 -41.97 -21.80
CA ASP A 34 13.53 -41.87 -21.34
C ASP A 34 12.56 -41.74 -22.51
N ALA A 35 12.34 -42.86 -23.20
CA ALA A 35 11.21 -42.99 -24.11
C ALA A 35 9.91 -42.71 -23.34
N ALA A 36 9.22 -41.62 -23.69
CA ALA A 36 7.89 -41.32 -23.19
C ALA A 36 6.99 -42.57 -23.35
N PRO A 37 6.15 -42.91 -22.34
CA PRO A 37 5.27 -44.08 -22.41
C PRO A 37 4.48 -44.07 -23.73
N PRO A 38 4.42 -45.18 -24.49
CA PRO A 38 3.91 -45.21 -25.87
C PRO A 38 2.42 -44.87 -26.05
N ASP A 39 1.69 -44.62 -24.97
CA ASP A 39 0.25 -44.30 -24.97
C ASP A 39 -0.10 -42.84 -24.66
N ARG A 40 0.88 -41.94 -24.48
CA ARG A 40 0.61 -40.50 -24.28
C ARG A 40 0.65 -39.75 -25.61
N PRO A 41 -0.45 -39.10 -26.05
CA PRO A 41 -0.43 -38.29 -27.26
C PRO A 41 0.50 -37.10 -27.08
N ASN A 42 1.30 -36.80 -28.09
CA ASN A 42 2.06 -35.56 -28.12
C ASN A 42 1.08 -34.37 -28.23
N MET A 43 0.85 -33.67 -27.12
CA MET A 43 -0.12 -32.58 -27.07
C MET A 43 0.29 -31.37 -27.93
N LYS A 44 1.60 -31.15 -28.17
CA LYS A 44 2.10 -30.14 -29.13
C LYS A 44 1.63 -30.44 -30.57
N GLN A 45 1.43 -31.73 -30.92
CA GLN A 45 0.86 -32.14 -32.22
C GLN A 45 -0.66 -31.97 -32.29
N LEU A 46 -1.38 -32.23 -31.19
CA LEU A 46 -2.84 -32.09 -31.14
C LEU A 46 -3.31 -30.63 -31.14
N PHE A 47 -2.46 -29.73 -30.64
CA PHE A 47 -2.73 -28.30 -30.51
C PHE A 47 -1.53 -27.47 -30.98
N PRO A 48 -1.33 -27.33 -32.30
CA PRO A 48 -0.25 -26.51 -32.87
C PRO A 48 -0.32 -25.06 -32.39
N ARG A 49 0.83 -24.45 -32.09
CA ARG A 49 0.94 -23.09 -31.52
C ARG A 49 0.17 -22.06 -32.34
N GLU A 50 0.27 -22.13 -33.67
CA GLU A 50 -0.37 -21.20 -34.61
C GLU A 50 -1.90 -21.25 -34.55
N LEU A 51 -2.47 -22.39 -34.12
CA LEU A 51 -3.91 -22.58 -33.96
C LEU A 51 -4.40 -22.25 -32.54
N VAL A 52 -3.51 -22.31 -31.55
CA VAL A 52 -3.82 -22.11 -30.13
C VAL A 52 -3.68 -20.66 -29.71
N GLU A 53 -2.61 -20.00 -30.15
CA GLU A 53 -2.27 -18.64 -29.74
C GLU A 53 -3.41 -17.63 -29.98
N PRO A 54 -4.05 -17.57 -31.17
CA PRO A 54 -5.21 -16.70 -31.39
C PRO A 54 -6.38 -17.01 -30.45
N ARG A 55 -6.50 -18.25 -29.99
CA ARG A 55 -7.58 -18.74 -29.12
C ARG A 55 -7.31 -18.50 -27.63
N LEU A 56 -6.08 -18.10 -27.27
CA LEU A 56 -5.66 -17.76 -25.92
C LEU A 56 -5.59 -16.25 -25.66
N GLN A 57 -5.76 -15.40 -26.69
CA GLN A 57 -5.76 -13.93 -26.56
C GLN A 57 -6.78 -13.39 -25.55
N TRP A 58 -7.81 -14.16 -25.20
CA TRP A 58 -8.76 -13.78 -24.16
C TRP A 58 -8.14 -13.71 -22.75
N LEU A 59 -7.01 -14.40 -22.51
CA LEU A 59 -6.33 -14.41 -21.21
C LEU A 59 -5.77 -13.03 -20.85
N THR A 60 -5.44 -12.19 -21.83
CA THR A 60 -4.94 -10.83 -21.60
C THR A 60 -6.06 -9.83 -21.32
N LYS A 61 -7.33 -10.25 -21.42
CA LYS A 61 -8.49 -9.38 -21.19
C LYS A 61 -9.08 -9.65 -19.81
N PHE A 62 -8.78 -8.77 -18.87
CA PHE A 62 -9.25 -8.89 -17.50
C PHE A 62 -9.59 -7.55 -16.86
N ARG A 63 -10.26 -7.65 -15.73
CA ARG A 63 -10.69 -6.56 -14.85
C ARG A 63 -10.45 -6.98 -13.41
N THR A 64 -10.64 -6.05 -12.49
CA THR A 64 -10.54 -6.29 -11.05
C THR A 64 -11.84 -5.90 -10.34
N ILE A 65 -12.16 -6.63 -9.28
CA ILE A 65 -13.17 -6.23 -8.31
C ILE A 65 -12.43 -5.81 -7.05
N GLY A 66 -12.52 -4.53 -6.71
CA GLY A 66 -11.78 -3.92 -5.62
C GLY A 66 -12.66 -3.18 -4.63
N VAL A 67 -12.08 -2.72 -3.54
CA VAL A 67 -12.73 -1.84 -2.56
C VAL A 67 -12.12 -0.45 -2.67
N ASN A 68 -12.92 0.56 -3.03
CA ASN A 68 -12.50 1.95 -2.95
C ASN A 68 -12.97 2.54 -1.61
N ARG A 69 -12.06 2.61 -0.65
CA ARG A 69 -12.36 3.17 0.69
C ARG A 69 -12.64 4.68 0.68
N LYS A 70 -12.30 5.38 -0.41
CA LYS A 70 -12.63 6.80 -0.60
C LYS A 70 -14.00 6.99 -1.25
N ALA A 71 -14.71 5.92 -1.63
CA ALA A 71 -16.06 6.02 -2.14
C ALA A 71 -17.00 6.55 -1.04
N VAL A 72 -17.80 7.56 -1.38
CA VAL A 72 -18.66 8.30 -0.43
C VAL A 72 -19.99 7.58 -0.15
N GLY A 73 -20.37 6.63 -0.99
CA GLY A 73 -21.61 5.87 -0.83
C GLY A 73 -21.53 4.79 0.26
N ILE A 74 -22.68 4.24 0.64
CA ILE A 74 -22.78 3.09 1.58
C ILE A 74 -21.98 1.88 1.07
N LYS A 75 -21.95 1.71 -0.25
CA LYS A 75 -21.22 0.67 -0.97
C LYS A 75 -19.87 1.20 -1.40
N GLN A 76 -18.84 0.38 -1.27
CA GLN A 76 -17.46 0.77 -1.55
C GLN A 76 -16.78 -0.11 -2.61
N CYS A 77 -17.37 -1.25 -2.96
CA CYS A 77 -16.77 -2.10 -3.98
C CYS A 77 -16.99 -1.50 -5.38
N TYR A 78 -16.01 -1.72 -6.25
CA TYR A 78 -16.05 -1.31 -7.66
C TYR A 78 -15.65 -2.45 -8.57
N LEU A 79 -16.10 -2.37 -9.81
CA LEU A 79 -15.58 -3.14 -10.94
C LEU A 79 -14.77 -2.18 -11.79
N SER A 80 -13.49 -2.49 -12.05
CA SER A 80 -12.64 -1.64 -12.86
C SER A 80 -12.95 -1.70 -14.36
N GLY A 81 -12.39 -0.73 -15.07
CA GLY A 81 -12.15 -0.80 -16.51
C GLY A 81 -11.21 -1.96 -16.89
N PRO A 82 -10.82 -2.05 -18.17
CA PRO A 82 -9.76 -2.94 -18.62
C PRO A 82 -8.49 -2.80 -17.75
N ALA A 83 -7.82 -3.94 -17.52
CA ALA A 83 -6.60 -4.02 -16.73
C ALA A 83 -5.44 -4.63 -17.53
N THR A 84 -4.22 -4.27 -17.17
CA THR A 84 -2.97 -4.86 -17.68
C THR A 84 -2.11 -5.37 -16.55
N THR A 85 -1.34 -6.43 -16.79
CA THR A 85 -0.41 -6.98 -15.81
C THR A 85 0.76 -6.05 -15.55
N ASP A 86 1.13 -5.89 -14.29
CA ASP A 86 2.34 -5.18 -13.85
C ASP A 86 3.20 -6.09 -12.96
N GLU A 87 4.40 -5.65 -12.60
CA GLU A 87 5.34 -6.40 -11.78
C GLU A 87 4.82 -6.61 -10.33
N TYR A 88 5.38 -7.60 -9.63
CA TYR A 88 5.15 -7.85 -8.20
C TYR A 88 3.68 -8.04 -7.74
N GLY A 89 2.84 -8.69 -8.54
CA GLY A 89 1.46 -8.97 -8.14
C GLY A 89 0.50 -7.78 -8.31
N ALA A 90 0.92 -6.74 -9.02
CA ALA A 90 0.12 -5.56 -9.31
C ALA A 90 -0.58 -5.64 -10.68
N ALA A 91 -1.70 -4.93 -10.81
CA ALA A 91 -2.40 -4.70 -12.06
C ALA A 91 -2.56 -3.19 -12.27
N SER A 92 -2.27 -2.70 -13.46
CA SER A 92 -2.64 -1.33 -13.84
C SER A 92 -4.07 -1.36 -14.37
N ILE A 93 -4.97 -0.59 -13.74
CA ILE A 93 -6.40 -0.59 -14.09
C ILE A 93 -6.85 0.76 -14.67
N GLU A 94 -7.74 0.71 -15.65
CA GLU A 94 -8.61 1.85 -15.97
C GLU A 94 -9.74 1.93 -14.93
N PHE A 95 -10.14 3.13 -14.49
CA PHE A 95 -11.18 3.26 -13.46
C PHE A 95 -12.56 2.76 -13.94
N GLY A 96 -12.87 2.85 -15.23
CA GLY A 96 -14.18 2.49 -15.76
C GLY A 96 -15.32 3.40 -15.24
N ASP A 97 -16.56 3.03 -15.54
CA ASP A 97 -17.75 3.87 -15.27
C ASP A 97 -18.45 3.55 -13.94
N HIS A 98 -17.91 2.64 -13.13
CA HIS A 98 -18.52 2.30 -11.85
C HIS A 98 -18.42 3.51 -10.90
N PRO A 99 -19.51 3.94 -10.23
CA PRO A 99 -19.50 5.15 -9.39
C PRO A 99 -18.47 5.07 -8.26
N ASN A 100 -18.27 3.88 -7.68
CA ASN A 100 -17.26 3.66 -6.64
C ASN A 100 -15.82 3.53 -7.18
N ALA A 101 -15.58 3.49 -8.49
CA ALA A 101 -14.22 3.49 -9.02
C ALA A 101 -13.63 4.92 -9.12
N GLN A 102 -14.49 5.95 -9.07
CA GLN A 102 -14.09 7.35 -9.17
C GLN A 102 -13.44 7.84 -7.86
N GLY A 103 -12.50 8.79 -7.94
CA GLY A 103 -11.95 9.49 -6.76
C GLY A 103 -10.73 8.86 -6.08
N ARG A 104 -10.04 7.89 -6.70
CA ARG A 104 -8.82 7.28 -6.12
C ARG A 104 -7.62 8.25 -6.03
N GLY A 105 -7.63 9.37 -6.75
CA GLY A 105 -6.64 10.46 -6.72
C GLY A 105 -6.12 10.82 -8.13
N GLU A 106 -5.78 12.08 -8.39
CA GLU A 106 -5.44 12.60 -9.73
C GLU A 106 -3.99 12.29 -10.21
N ASN A 107 -3.15 11.65 -9.37
CA ASN A 107 -1.74 11.42 -9.69
C ASN A 107 -1.45 9.92 -9.85
N PHE A 108 -1.18 9.51 -11.09
CA PHE A 108 -0.83 8.18 -11.63
C PHE A 108 -2.01 7.27 -12.06
N PRO A 109 -1.88 6.51 -13.17
CA PRO A 109 -2.80 5.40 -13.47
C PRO A 109 -2.89 4.46 -12.27
N GLY A 110 -4.09 3.96 -11.99
CA GLY A 110 -4.43 3.38 -10.69
C GLY A 110 -3.91 1.96 -10.51
N ASP A 111 -2.61 1.79 -10.29
CA ASP A 111 -2.05 0.47 -10.00
C ASP A 111 -2.69 -0.11 -8.71
N VAL A 112 -3.13 -1.37 -8.78
CA VAL A 112 -3.77 -2.10 -7.67
C VAL A 112 -3.01 -3.38 -7.36
N SER A 113 -2.87 -3.73 -6.08
CA SER A 113 -2.35 -5.03 -5.67
C SER A 113 -3.46 -6.09 -5.72
N CYS A 114 -3.18 -7.25 -6.30
CA CYS A 114 -4.13 -8.37 -6.34
C CYS A 114 -3.95 -9.31 -5.13
N TYR A 115 -5.06 -9.82 -4.57
CA TYR A 115 -5.14 -10.81 -3.46
C TYR A 115 -4.53 -10.45 -2.09
N MET A 116 -3.72 -9.40 -2.02
CA MET A 116 -2.99 -8.80 -0.89
C MET A 116 -1.48 -8.86 -1.10
N SER A 117 -0.80 -7.75 -0.83
CA SER A 117 0.67 -7.70 -0.75
C SER A 117 1.16 -8.58 0.42
N ALA A 118 2.31 -9.24 0.23
CA ALA A 118 3.00 -10.06 1.22
C ALA A 118 3.30 -9.34 2.55
N ASP A 119 3.19 -8.00 2.56
CA ASP A 119 3.51 -7.14 3.70
C ASP A 119 2.29 -6.68 4.51
N GLY A 120 1.08 -7.20 4.23
CA GLY A 120 -0.13 -6.83 4.99
C GLY A 120 -0.59 -5.39 4.78
N GLY A 121 -0.19 -4.80 3.64
CA GLY A 121 -0.50 -3.42 3.25
C GLY A 121 -1.99 -3.11 3.17
N GLU A 122 -2.28 -1.81 2.98
CA GLU A 122 -3.62 -1.24 3.15
C GLU A 122 -4.74 -1.86 2.32
N ASP A 123 -4.44 -2.31 1.11
CA ASP A 123 -5.47 -2.79 0.20
C ASP A 123 -5.89 -4.21 0.58
N ASP A 124 -7.20 -4.44 0.69
CA ASP A 124 -7.77 -5.79 0.91
C ASP A 124 -7.39 -6.76 -0.25
N GLY A 125 -6.71 -6.27 -1.29
CA GLY A 125 -6.34 -6.98 -2.50
C GLY A 125 -7.51 -7.00 -3.47
N ASP A 126 -7.30 -6.46 -4.66
CA ASP A 126 -8.25 -6.56 -5.74
C ASP A 126 -8.39 -8.03 -6.18
N LEU A 127 -9.60 -8.43 -6.57
CA LEU A 127 -9.90 -9.75 -7.11
C LEU A 127 -9.87 -9.71 -8.64
N PRO A 128 -8.81 -10.22 -9.29
CA PRO A 128 -8.68 -10.17 -10.74
C PRO A 128 -9.51 -11.26 -11.43
N ILE A 129 -10.20 -10.90 -12.51
CA ILE A 129 -11.10 -11.76 -13.25
C ILE A 129 -11.03 -11.49 -14.76
N HIS A 130 -10.88 -12.55 -15.57
CA HIS A 130 -11.01 -12.41 -17.03
C HIS A 130 -12.41 -11.96 -17.43
N GLU A 131 -12.53 -11.11 -18.44
CA GLU A 131 -13.83 -10.61 -18.92
C GLU A 131 -14.79 -11.76 -19.30
N SER A 132 -14.24 -12.79 -19.94
CA SER A 132 -15.01 -13.99 -20.30
C SER A 132 -15.45 -14.83 -19.09
N CYS A 133 -14.69 -14.81 -17.99
CA CYS A 133 -15.08 -15.47 -16.74
C CYS A 133 -16.15 -14.65 -15.99
N LEU A 134 -16.06 -13.32 -16.03
CA LEU A 134 -17.08 -12.43 -15.49
C LEU A 134 -18.43 -12.63 -16.20
N THR A 135 -18.44 -12.83 -17.52
CA THR A 135 -19.67 -13.18 -18.24
C THR A 135 -20.31 -14.46 -17.69
N VAL A 136 -19.52 -15.51 -17.46
CA VAL A 136 -20.02 -16.79 -16.91
C VAL A 136 -20.60 -16.59 -15.51
N LEU A 137 -19.93 -15.78 -14.67
CA LEU A 137 -20.40 -15.44 -13.33
C LEU A 137 -21.75 -14.71 -13.37
N CYS A 138 -21.89 -13.70 -14.23
CA CYS A 138 -23.15 -12.97 -14.41
C CYS A 138 -24.29 -13.89 -14.83
N GLU A 139 -24.06 -14.79 -15.80
CA GLU A 139 -25.07 -15.76 -16.26
C GLU A 139 -25.49 -16.72 -15.15
N ALA A 140 -24.56 -17.18 -14.31
CA ALA A 140 -24.87 -18.04 -13.16
C ALA A 140 -25.79 -17.33 -12.14
N PHE A 141 -25.51 -16.06 -11.83
CA PHE A 141 -26.34 -15.25 -10.94
C PHE A 141 -27.70 -14.90 -11.55
N ALA A 142 -27.73 -14.56 -12.83
CA ALA A 142 -28.95 -14.26 -13.56
C ALA A 142 -29.90 -15.46 -13.57
N GLN A 143 -29.39 -16.65 -13.90
CA GLN A 143 -30.16 -17.88 -13.88
C GLN A 143 -30.70 -18.19 -12.48
N ALA A 144 -29.91 -17.98 -11.42
CA ALA A 144 -30.34 -18.20 -10.04
C ALA A 144 -31.43 -17.23 -9.59
N ARG A 145 -31.44 -15.99 -10.12
CA ARG A 145 -32.43 -14.94 -9.81
C ARG A 145 -33.62 -14.92 -10.78
N GLY A 146 -33.65 -15.80 -11.78
CA GLY A 146 -34.69 -15.81 -12.81
C GLY A 146 -34.67 -14.58 -13.73
N ILE A 147 -33.52 -13.93 -13.89
CA ILE A 147 -33.34 -12.77 -14.77
C ILE A 147 -33.16 -13.25 -16.21
N GLU A 148 -34.01 -12.79 -17.14
CA GLU A 148 -33.97 -13.20 -18.57
C GLU A 148 -32.90 -12.45 -19.39
N GLN A 149 -32.23 -11.45 -18.81
CA GLN A 149 -31.13 -10.73 -19.46
C GLN A 149 -29.91 -11.65 -19.64
N HIS A 150 -29.19 -11.50 -20.75
CA HIS A 150 -27.92 -12.19 -21.00
C HIS A 150 -26.76 -11.20 -21.11
N TRP A 151 -25.60 -11.63 -20.64
CA TRP A 151 -24.37 -10.85 -20.60
C TRP A 151 -23.42 -11.28 -21.72
N THR A 152 -22.66 -10.31 -22.26
CA THR A 152 -21.63 -10.58 -23.29
C THR A 152 -20.23 -10.19 -22.81
N ALA A 153 -19.18 -10.60 -23.52
CA ALA A 153 -17.80 -10.29 -23.15
C ALA A 153 -17.45 -8.80 -23.37
N ASP A 154 -18.08 -8.11 -24.33
CA ASP A 154 -17.84 -6.69 -24.66
C ASP A 154 -18.64 -5.72 -23.76
N CYS A 155 -18.96 -6.13 -22.53
CA CYS A 155 -19.77 -5.35 -21.61
C CYS A 155 -18.99 -4.19 -20.98
N SER A 156 -18.65 -3.20 -21.79
CA SER A 156 -18.04 -1.94 -21.35
C SER A 156 -18.99 -1.03 -20.57
N ASN A 157 -20.10 -1.52 -19.98
CA ASN A 157 -21.17 -0.68 -19.41
C ASN A 157 -22.10 -1.34 -18.34
N VAL A 158 -21.70 -2.41 -17.64
CA VAL A 158 -22.68 -3.28 -16.95
C VAL A 158 -22.83 -3.05 -15.45
N ALA A 159 -24.06 -2.70 -15.05
CA ALA A 159 -24.67 -3.09 -13.78
C ALA A 159 -24.73 -4.64 -13.70
N VAL A 160 -23.86 -5.24 -12.87
CA VAL A 160 -23.81 -6.69 -12.64
C VAL A 160 -25.09 -7.19 -11.94
N PRO A 161 -25.51 -8.46 -12.14
CA PRO A 161 -26.76 -8.99 -11.56
C PRO A 161 -26.68 -9.30 -10.06
N PHE A 162 -25.63 -8.83 -9.38
CA PHE A 162 -25.32 -9.06 -7.98
C PHE A 162 -24.75 -7.80 -7.35
N ASP A 163 -24.82 -7.73 -6.02
CA ASP A 163 -24.18 -6.66 -5.27
C ASP A 163 -22.67 -6.91 -5.13
N LEU A 164 -21.83 -5.96 -5.54
CA LEU A 164 -20.37 -6.13 -5.50
C LEU A 164 -19.84 -6.22 -4.07
N ASP A 165 -20.35 -5.43 -3.14
CA ASP A 165 -19.94 -5.46 -1.73
C ASP A 165 -20.26 -6.81 -1.09
N THR A 166 -21.46 -7.34 -1.33
CA THR A 166 -21.85 -8.67 -0.85
C THR A 166 -20.98 -9.76 -1.47
N LEU A 167 -20.71 -9.71 -2.78
CA LEU A 167 -19.84 -10.70 -3.43
C LEU A 167 -18.41 -10.65 -2.90
N PHE A 168 -17.83 -9.45 -2.79
CA PHE A 168 -16.47 -9.29 -2.28
C PHE A 168 -16.36 -9.78 -0.84
N THR A 169 -17.37 -9.47 0.00
CA THR A 169 -17.45 -9.95 1.39
C THR A 169 -17.57 -11.47 1.46
N ALA A 170 -18.41 -12.09 0.62
CA ALA A 170 -18.55 -13.54 0.56
C ALA A 170 -17.25 -14.26 0.17
N LEU A 171 -16.43 -13.64 -0.67
CA LEU A 171 -15.18 -14.21 -1.18
C LEU A 171 -13.96 -13.89 -0.31
N ALA A 172 -14.04 -12.89 0.57
CA ALA A 172 -12.92 -12.47 1.42
C ALA A 172 -12.33 -13.60 2.30
N PRO A 173 -13.13 -14.50 2.91
CA PRO A 173 -12.60 -15.60 3.72
C PRO A 173 -11.79 -16.64 2.93
N LEU A 174 -11.90 -16.66 1.60
CA LEU A 174 -11.16 -17.60 0.74
C LEU A 174 -9.76 -17.13 0.39
N ARG A 175 -9.38 -15.93 0.87
CA ARG A 175 -8.03 -15.39 0.70
C ARG A 175 -7.13 -16.01 1.75
N GLU A 176 -6.04 -16.61 1.29
CA GLU A 176 -4.95 -17.03 2.17
C GLU A 176 -3.77 -16.08 2.00
N PRO A 177 -3.10 -15.67 3.09
CA PRO A 177 -1.87 -14.88 2.99
C PRO A 177 -0.88 -15.57 2.04
N TYR A 178 -0.19 -14.78 1.21
CA TYR A 178 0.82 -15.26 0.26
C TYR A 178 0.29 -16.13 -0.90
N ARG A 179 -1.03 -16.26 -1.08
CA ARG A 179 -1.60 -16.91 -2.26
C ARG A 179 -1.97 -15.91 -3.35
N SER A 180 -1.74 -16.35 -4.58
CA SER A 180 -2.05 -15.63 -5.82
C SER A 180 -3.42 -16.00 -6.42
N ASN A 181 -4.27 -16.70 -5.65
CA ASN A 181 -5.60 -17.15 -6.03
C ASN A 181 -6.53 -17.33 -4.81
N LEU A 182 -7.84 -17.45 -5.07
CA LEU A 182 -8.81 -17.85 -4.04
C LEU A 182 -8.85 -19.37 -3.86
N ASN A 183 -9.08 -19.82 -2.63
CA ASN A 183 -9.32 -21.22 -2.28
C ASN A 183 -10.76 -21.66 -2.66
N LEU A 184 -11.08 -21.60 -3.95
CA LEU A 184 -12.26 -22.23 -4.55
C LEU A 184 -11.89 -23.63 -5.07
N THR A 185 -12.88 -24.47 -5.36
CA THR A 185 -12.61 -25.77 -5.98
C THR A 185 -12.12 -25.57 -7.40
N HIS A 186 -10.81 -25.48 -7.53
CA HIS A 186 -10.11 -25.51 -8.79
C HIS A 186 -9.66 -26.94 -9.07
N ASP A 187 -9.94 -27.45 -10.26
CA ASP A 187 -9.38 -28.73 -10.73
C ASP A 187 -7.83 -28.69 -10.91
N LEU A 188 -7.14 -27.63 -10.46
CA LEU A 188 -5.72 -27.35 -10.71
C LEU A 188 -5.07 -26.66 -9.52
N GLU A 189 -3.88 -27.14 -9.14
CA GLU A 189 -2.98 -26.47 -8.20
C GLU A 189 -2.33 -25.24 -8.87
N ALA A 190 -2.16 -24.14 -8.13
CA ALA A 190 -1.41 -22.98 -8.58
C ALA A 190 0.09 -23.18 -8.28
N ASP A 191 0.93 -22.75 -9.22
CA ASP A 191 2.39 -22.79 -9.10
C ASP A 191 2.95 -21.37 -9.04
N GLN A 192 4.25 -21.22 -8.82
CA GLN A 192 4.94 -19.93 -8.77
C GLN A 192 4.85 -19.16 -10.11
N TYR A 193 4.71 -19.89 -11.23
CA TYR A 193 4.58 -19.32 -12.57
C TYR A 193 3.40 -19.92 -13.31
N PHE A 194 2.66 -19.09 -14.06
CA PHE A 194 1.62 -19.60 -14.95
C PHE A 194 2.23 -20.23 -16.21
N TYR A 195 2.51 -21.54 -16.18
CA TYR A 195 2.75 -22.29 -17.40
C TYR A 195 1.46 -22.96 -17.89
N LEU A 196 1.28 -22.95 -19.22
CA LEU A 196 0.28 -23.82 -19.82
C LEU A 196 0.80 -25.26 -19.64
N ASP A 197 0.17 -26.11 -18.84
CA ASP A 197 0.47 -27.54 -18.97
C ASP A 197 -0.18 -28.02 -20.27
N TRP A 198 0.62 -28.29 -21.31
CA TRP A 198 0.16 -28.83 -22.59
C TRP A 198 -0.62 -30.15 -22.40
N HIS A 199 -0.39 -30.88 -21.31
CA HIS A 199 -1.15 -32.09 -20.94
C HIS A 199 -2.54 -31.80 -20.38
N ARG A 200 -2.88 -30.53 -20.10
CA ARG A 200 -4.13 -30.07 -19.47
C ARG A 200 -4.80 -28.91 -20.23
N MET A 201 -4.68 -28.86 -21.56
CA MET A 201 -5.30 -27.86 -22.44
C MET A 201 -6.85 -27.85 -22.39
N ILE A 202 -7.39 -27.29 -21.31
CA ILE A 202 -8.83 -27.09 -21.06
C ILE A 202 -9.15 -25.57 -20.98
N ARG A 203 -8.15 -24.68 -21.04
CA ARG A 203 -8.26 -23.22 -20.82
C ARG A 203 -8.57 -22.42 -22.10
N LEU A 204 -9.41 -22.95 -22.98
CA LEU A 204 -9.91 -22.18 -24.13
C LEU A 204 -10.97 -21.17 -23.68
N ASN A 205 -11.14 -20.08 -24.43
CA ASN A 205 -12.06 -19.00 -24.08
C ASN A 205 -13.46 -19.57 -23.74
N PRO A 206 -13.97 -19.43 -22.49
CA PRO A 206 -15.22 -20.04 -22.09
C PRO A 206 -16.41 -19.48 -22.88
N THR A 207 -16.33 -18.29 -23.47
CA THR A 207 -17.43 -17.67 -24.23
C THR A 207 -17.40 -17.95 -25.74
N THR A 208 -16.44 -18.75 -26.24
CA THR A 208 -16.39 -19.06 -27.68
C THR A 208 -17.68 -19.73 -28.18
N LYS A 209 -18.39 -19.04 -29.08
CA LYS A 209 -19.59 -19.57 -29.75
C LYS A 209 -19.21 -20.75 -30.64
N THR A 210 -20.00 -21.82 -30.57
CA THR A 210 -19.79 -23.07 -31.32
C THR A 210 -20.16 -23.00 -32.81
N TYR A 211 -20.54 -21.85 -33.36
CA TYR A 211 -21.11 -21.78 -34.72
C TYR A 211 -20.48 -20.71 -35.62
N LYS A 212 -19.62 -21.18 -36.53
CA LYS A 212 -19.55 -20.83 -37.96
C LYS A 212 -18.44 -21.66 -38.66
N HIS A 213 -18.70 -22.95 -38.86
CA HIS A 213 -18.18 -23.61 -40.06
C HIS A 213 -19.37 -24.01 -40.93
N ALA A 214 -19.66 -23.13 -41.88
CA ALA A 214 -20.43 -23.48 -43.05
C ALA A 214 -19.68 -24.56 -43.85
N GLY A 215 -20.40 -25.59 -44.26
CA GLY A 215 -20.11 -26.34 -45.49
C GLY A 215 -18.96 -27.33 -45.45
N ARG A 216 -19.20 -28.51 -44.87
CA ARG A 216 -18.98 -29.77 -45.59
C ARG A 216 -19.94 -30.81 -45.04
N ALA A 217 -21.07 -30.97 -45.72
CA ALA A 217 -21.88 -32.16 -45.58
C ALA A 217 -20.98 -33.37 -45.91
N ILE A 218 -20.56 -34.10 -44.87
CA ILE A 218 -20.08 -35.46 -45.06
C ILE A 218 -21.36 -36.26 -45.34
N PRO A 219 -21.47 -36.96 -46.48
CA PRO A 219 -22.62 -37.83 -46.72
C PRO A 219 -22.72 -38.80 -45.56
N ALA A 220 -23.91 -38.91 -44.96
CA ALA A 220 -24.20 -39.96 -44.00
C ALA A 220 -23.81 -41.29 -44.64
N ARG A 221 -22.72 -41.91 -44.16
CA ARG A 221 -22.50 -43.33 -44.41
C ARG A 221 -23.70 -44.04 -43.77
N PRO A 222 -24.44 -44.89 -44.51
CA PRO A 222 -25.45 -45.72 -43.88
C PRO A 222 -24.75 -46.57 -42.82
N ASN A 223 -25.25 -46.50 -41.58
CA ASN A 223 -24.80 -47.37 -40.50
C ASN A 223 -24.84 -48.83 -40.99
N PRO A 224 -23.76 -49.61 -40.85
CA PRO A 224 -23.92 -51.06 -40.90
C PRO A 224 -24.90 -51.43 -39.78
N ALA A 225 -25.83 -52.33 -40.11
CA ALA A 225 -26.94 -52.77 -39.28
C ALA A 225 -26.67 -52.61 -37.77
N ARG A 226 -27.44 -51.73 -37.12
CA ARG A 226 -27.58 -51.74 -35.66
C ARG A 226 -28.12 -53.13 -35.34
N GLU A 227 -27.26 -54.00 -34.80
CA GLU A 227 -27.66 -55.33 -34.36
C GLU A 227 -28.90 -55.19 -33.50
N VAL A 228 -29.99 -55.77 -33.99
CA VAL A 228 -31.19 -56.03 -33.21
C VAL A 228 -30.72 -56.95 -32.09
N VAL A 229 -30.49 -56.38 -30.90
CA VAL A 229 -30.24 -57.15 -29.69
C VAL A 229 -31.39 -58.14 -29.57
N GLY A 230 -31.04 -59.42 -29.65
CA GLY A 230 -31.97 -60.54 -29.75
C GLY A 230 -33.10 -60.42 -28.74
N GLN A 231 -34.32 -60.43 -29.27
CA GLN A 231 -35.51 -60.88 -28.56
C GLN A 231 -35.24 -62.32 -28.11
N ASN A 232 -34.76 -62.54 -26.88
CA ASN A 232 -34.95 -63.76 -26.09
C ASN A 232 -34.16 -63.69 -24.78
N ARG A 233 -34.73 -63.04 -23.76
CA ARG A 233 -34.49 -63.40 -22.35
C ARG A 233 -35.83 -63.42 -21.61
N PRO A 234 -36.01 -64.30 -20.62
CA PRO A 234 -37.27 -64.45 -19.91
C PRO A 234 -37.69 -63.15 -19.24
N GLN A 235 -38.98 -62.83 -19.35
CA GLN A 235 -39.64 -61.70 -18.68
C GLN A 235 -39.46 -61.80 -17.15
N GLN A 236 -38.46 -61.13 -16.60
CA GLN A 236 -38.71 -60.39 -15.37
C GLN A 236 -39.49 -59.15 -15.79
N GLY A 237 -40.73 -59.01 -15.31
CA GLY A 237 -41.57 -57.86 -15.63
C GLY A 237 -40.80 -56.57 -15.38
N ASP A 238 -40.72 -55.72 -16.39
CA ASP A 238 -40.08 -54.42 -16.26
C ASP A 238 -40.88 -53.62 -15.21
N LEU A 239 -40.27 -53.41 -14.04
CA LEU A 239 -40.90 -52.78 -12.88
C LEU A 239 -41.45 -51.37 -13.21
N PHE A 240 -40.91 -50.75 -14.26
CA PHE A 240 -41.27 -49.41 -14.71
C PHE A 240 -42.35 -49.41 -15.81
N GLN A 241 -42.77 -50.58 -16.30
CA GLN A 241 -43.74 -50.68 -17.41
C GLN A 241 -45.13 -50.13 -17.07
N ASN A 242 -45.49 -50.12 -15.79
CA ASN A 242 -46.77 -49.58 -15.31
C ASN A 242 -46.67 -48.13 -14.82
N LEU A 243 -45.49 -47.51 -14.90
CA LEU A 243 -45.31 -46.13 -14.47
C LEU A 243 -45.65 -45.16 -15.63
N PRO A 244 -46.44 -44.10 -15.38
CA PRO A 244 -46.64 -43.03 -16.35
C PRO A 244 -45.32 -42.45 -16.85
N GLU A 245 -45.27 -42.07 -18.14
CA GLU A 245 -44.07 -41.54 -18.80
C GLU A 245 -43.56 -40.28 -18.10
N GLU A 246 -44.45 -39.47 -17.54
CA GLU A 246 -44.12 -38.26 -16.79
C GLU A 246 -43.32 -38.56 -15.52
N LEU A 247 -43.70 -39.62 -14.80
CA LEU A 247 -42.98 -40.05 -13.60
C LEU A 247 -41.66 -40.73 -13.96
N MET A 248 -41.60 -41.44 -15.09
CA MET A 248 -40.36 -42.00 -15.62
C MET A 248 -39.35 -40.91 -15.98
N MET A 249 -39.81 -39.85 -16.65
CA MET A 249 -38.99 -38.68 -16.93
C MET A 249 -38.53 -37.98 -15.64
N ALA A 250 -39.42 -37.81 -14.66
CA ALA A 250 -39.06 -37.20 -13.37
C ALA A 250 -38.02 -38.03 -12.61
N ILE A 251 -38.15 -39.37 -12.56
CA ILE A 251 -37.14 -40.26 -11.97
C ILE A 251 -35.80 -40.11 -12.69
N ALA A 252 -35.82 -40.07 -14.02
CA ALA A 252 -34.62 -39.90 -14.83
C ALA A 252 -33.94 -38.53 -14.63
N ASP A 253 -34.70 -37.47 -14.29
CA ASP A 253 -34.16 -36.15 -13.97
C ASP A 253 -33.26 -36.17 -12.70
N PHE A 254 -33.53 -37.06 -11.75
CA PHE A 254 -32.72 -37.21 -10.52
C PHE A 254 -31.48 -38.10 -10.66
N LEU A 255 -31.31 -38.80 -11.77
CA LEU A 255 -30.20 -39.75 -11.94
C LEU A 255 -28.96 -39.10 -12.56
N PRO A 256 -27.74 -39.40 -12.07
CA PRO A 256 -26.50 -39.10 -12.79
C PRO A 256 -26.42 -39.83 -14.14
N GLU A 257 -25.74 -39.25 -15.13
CA GLU A 257 -25.65 -39.81 -16.51
C GLU A 257 -25.27 -41.30 -16.56
N LYS A 258 -24.29 -41.74 -15.76
CA LYS A 258 -23.84 -43.14 -15.75
C LYS A 258 -24.94 -44.10 -15.27
N GLU A 259 -25.74 -43.66 -14.31
CA GLU A 259 -26.86 -44.43 -13.76
C GLU A 259 -28.07 -44.36 -14.68
N LEU A 260 -28.30 -43.23 -15.35
CA LEU A 260 -29.32 -43.07 -16.39
C LEU A 260 -29.08 -44.05 -17.54
N VAL A 261 -27.84 -44.15 -18.06
CA VAL A 261 -27.50 -45.12 -19.10
C VAL A 261 -27.72 -46.54 -18.60
N SER A 262 -27.33 -46.84 -17.36
CA SER A 262 -27.55 -48.16 -16.75
C SER A 262 -29.04 -48.50 -16.64
N LEU A 263 -29.88 -47.53 -16.27
CA LEU A 263 -31.33 -47.68 -16.17
C LEU A 263 -31.99 -47.83 -17.55
N MET A 264 -31.54 -47.08 -18.56
CA MET A 264 -31.98 -47.22 -19.95
C MET A 264 -31.64 -48.60 -20.51
N LEU A 265 -30.52 -49.20 -20.11
CA LEU A 265 -30.15 -50.56 -20.51
C LEU A 265 -30.95 -51.63 -19.75
N ALA A 266 -31.33 -51.35 -18.49
CA ALA A 266 -32.04 -52.29 -17.63
C ALA A 266 -33.57 -52.31 -17.82
N SER A 267 -34.19 -51.20 -18.27
CA SER A 267 -35.64 -51.05 -18.43
C SER A 267 -36.01 -50.56 -19.83
N ARG A 268 -36.92 -51.30 -20.48
CA ARG A 268 -37.46 -50.93 -21.80
C ARG A 268 -38.41 -49.74 -21.70
N ALA A 269 -39.16 -49.65 -20.61
CA ALA A 269 -40.04 -48.51 -20.34
C ALA A 269 -39.22 -47.21 -20.20
N THR A 270 -38.12 -47.24 -19.44
CA THR A 270 -37.18 -46.10 -19.34
C THR A 270 -36.56 -45.77 -20.70
N TYR A 271 -36.08 -46.77 -21.43
CA TYR A 271 -35.53 -46.55 -22.76
C TYR A 271 -36.55 -45.92 -23.71
N GLY A 272 -37.82 -46.31 -23.64
CA GLY A 272 -38.91 -45.70 -24.41
C GLY A 272 -39.13 -44.22 -24.08
N ALA A 273 -39.29 -43.90 -22.79
CA ALA A 273 -39.54 -42.54 -22.30
C ALA A 273 -38.40 -41.56 -22.64
N THR A 274 -37.16 -42.03 -22.64
CA THR A 274 -35.96 -41.23 -22.94
C THR A 274 -35.76 -40.95 -24.44
N ARG A 275 -36.62 -41.46 -25.34
CA ARG A 275 -36.56 -41.13 -26.78
C ARG A 275 -37.21 -39.80 -27.13
N SER A 276 -37.96 -39.21 -26.21
CA SER A 276 -38.62 -37.93 -26.46
C SER A 276 -37.62 -36.78 -26.57
N GLN A 277 -37.85 -35.88 -27.53
CA GLN A 277 -37.07 -34.63 -27.64
C GLN A 277 -37.27 -33.73 -26.42
N SER A 278 -38.44 -33.78 -25.77
CA SER A 278 -38.71 -33.03 -24.53
C SER A 278 -37.84 -33.51 -23.37
N PHE A 279 -37.55 -34.82 -23.30
CA PHE A 279 -36.65 -35.40 -22.31
C PHE A 279 -35.23 -34.84 -22.47
N TRP A 280 -34.64 -34.94 -23.66
CA TRP A 280 -33.27 -34.44 -23.90
C TRP A 280 -33.16 -32.91 -23.77
N LYS A 281 -34.20 -32.17 -24.14
CA LYS A 281 -34.28 -30.72 -23.90
C LYS A 281 -34.26 -30.41 -22.40
N ARG A 282 -35.01 -31.16 -21.59
CA ARG A 282 -35.01 -31.02 -20.12
C ARG A 282 -33.67 -31.44 -19.53
N ARG A 283 -33.10 -32.56 -19.99
CA ARG A 283 -31.80 -33.07 -19.53
C ARG A 283 -30.65 -32.10 -19.83
N LEU A 284 -30.67 -31.44 -20.99
CA LEU A 284 -29.71 -30.40 -21.33
C LEU A 284 -29.79 -29.21 -20.36
N ARG A 285 -31.00 -28.80 -19.95
CA ARG A 285 -31.19 -27.74 -18.95
C ARG A 285 -30.65 -28.12 -17.57
N LEU A 286 -30.79 -29.39 -17.18
CA LEU A 286 -30.35 -29.89 -15.86
C LEU A 286 -28.84 -30.15 -15.81
N ASP A 287 -28.27 -30.81 -16.81
CA ASP A 287 -26.87 -31.24 -16.79
C ASP A 287 -25.88 -30.20 -17.35
N ALA A 288 -26.37 -29.30 -18.21
CA ALA A 288 -25.57 -28.28 -18.85
C ALA A 288 -26.17 -26.86 -18.67
N PRO A 289 -26.42 -26.41 -17.42
CA PRO A 289 -26.91 -25.04 -17.17
C PRO A 289 -25.93 -23.98 -17.67
N TRP A 290 -24.63 -24.31 -17.72
CA TRP A 290 -23.57 -23.50 -18.33
C TRP A 290 -23.66 -23.35 -19.85
N TYR A 291 -24.58 -24.05 -20.53
CA TYR A 291 -24.86 -23.87 -21.96
C TYR A 291 -26.17 -23.09 -22.13
N TRP A 292 -26.20 -21.90 -21.56
CA TRP A 292 -27.40 -21.06 -21.46
C TRP A 292 -27.98 -20.70 -22.83
N GLU A 293 -27.18 -20.64 -23.89
CA GLU A 293 -27.67 -20.34 -25.25
C GLU A 293 -28.74 -21.34 -25.73
N ALA A 294 -28.72 -22.59 -25.25
CA ALA A 294 -29.73 -23.60 -25.56
C ALA A 294 -31.02 -23.46 -24.74
N ILE A 295 -30.95 -22.70 -23.64
CA ILE A 295 -32.04 -22.50 -22.68
C ILE A 295 -32.82 -21.22 -23.03
N SER A 296 -32.12 -20.18 -23.49
CA SER A 296 -32.62 -18.84 -23.81
C SER A 296 -33.44 -18.72 -25.09
N THR A 297 -33.31 -19.67 -26.03
CA THR A 297 -34.09 -19.62 -27.26
C THR A 297 -35.56 -19.94 -26.98
N SER A 298 -36.41 -18.92 -26.99
CA SER A 298 -37.89 -19.03 -26.94
C SER A 298 -38.49 -19.77 -28.13
N SER A 299 -37.66 -20.24 -29.07
CA SER A 299 -38.08 -21.11 -30.18
C SER A 299 -38.35 -22.54 -29.67
N PRO A 300 -39.54 -23.10 -29.90
CA PRO A 300 -39.85 -24.49 -29.56
C PRO A 300 -38.85 -25.50 -30.15
N ASP A 301 -38.23 -25.16 -31.30
CA ASP A 301 -37.35 -26.02 -32.11
C ASP A 301 -35.96 -25.38 -32.33
N ALA A 302 -35.27 -24.97 -31.27
CA ALA A 302 -33.92 -24.41 -31.39
C ALA A 302 -32.90 -25.39 -32.02
N PHE A 303 -33.14 -26.69 -31.89
CA PHE A 303 -32.32 -27.75 -32.47
C PHE A 303 -33.19 -28.79 -33.18
N ALA A 304 -32.69 -29.33 -34.30
CA ALA A 304 -33.37 -30.40 -35.04
C ALA A 304 -33.39 -31.74 -34.28
N ASN A 305 -32.42 -31.96 -33.37
CA ASN A 305 -32.38 -33.14 -32.49
C ASN A 305 -31.61 -32.83 -31.18
N TYR A 306 -32.32 -32.73 -30.07
CA TYR A 306 -31.78 -32.46 -28.73
C TYR A 306 -30.90 -33.60 -28.19
N GLU A 307 -31.15 -34.87 -28.55
CA GLU A 307 -30.31 -35.99 -28.12
C GLU A 307 -28.89 -35.87 -28.71
N GLN A 308 -28.81 -35.56 -30.01
CA GLN A 308 -27.53 -35.39 -30.69
C GLN A 308 -26.77 -34.17 -30.18
N GLU A 309 -27.47 -33.04 -29.96
CA GLU A 309 -26.84 -31.84 -29.41
C GLU A 309 -26.36 -32.08 -27.97
N TYR A 310 -27.14 -32.75 -27.12
CA TYR A 310 -26.72 -33.13 -25.78
C TYR A 310 -25.42 -33.96 -25.81
N GLN A 311 -25.36 -35.02 -26.61
CA GLN A 311 -24.17 -35.87 -26.72
C GLN A 311 -22.94 -35.08 -27.20
N LYS A 312 -23.13 -34.20 -28.19
CA LYS A 312 -22.07 -33.35 -28.73
C LYS A 312 -21.53 -32.38 -27.68
N ILE A 313 -22.42 -31.69 -26.97
CA ILE A 313 -22.07 -30.71 -25.92
C ILE A 313 -21.35 -31.39 -24.75
N MET A 314 -21.85 -32.55 -24.31
CA MET A 314 -21.21 -33.31 -23.24
C MET A 314 -19.85 -33.88 -23.64
N MET A 315 -19.66 -34.28 -24.91
CA MET A 315 -18.34 -34.65 -25.43
C MET A 315 -17.35 -33.46 -25.38
N GLN A 316 -17.78 -32.28 -25.82
CA GLN A 316 -16.95 -31.06 -25.80
C GLN A 316 -16.55 -30.66 -24.39
N ALA A 317 -17.47 -30.75 -23.43
CA ALA A 317 -17.21 -30.30 -22.05
C ALA A 317 -16.46 -31.30 -21.18
N ARG A 318 -16.57 -32.61 -21.46
CA ARG A 318 -16.02 -33.67 -20.59
C ARG A 318 -14.86 -34.46 -21.22
N ARG A 319 -14.76 -34.50 -22.56
CA ARG A 319 -13.74 -35.28 -23.27
C ARG A 319 -13.03 -34.48 -24.38
N PRO A 320 -12.55 -33.24 -24.12
CA PRO A 320 -11.90 -32.40 -25.13
C PRO A 320 -10.64 -33.05 -25.73
N VAL A 321 -9.84 -33.76 -24.93
CA VAL A 321 -8.62 -34.45 -25.41
C VAL A 321 -8.95 -35.56 -26.41
N GLU A 322 -10.02 -36.32 -26.18
CA GLU A 322 -10.45 -37.38 -27.11
C GLU A 322 -10.95 -36.82 -28.45
N LEU A 323 -11.52 -35.62 -28.44
CA LEU A 323 -11.89 -34.91 -29.67
C LEU A 323 -10.65 -34.45 -30.43
N ALA A 324 -9.67 -33.89 -29.73
CA ALA A 324 -8.40 -33.47 -30.31
C ALA A 324 -7.66 -34.66 -30.96
N LYS A 325 -7.57 -35.81 -30.28
CA LYS A 325 -7.00 -37.06 -30.82
C LYS A 325 -7.64 -37.50 -32.13
N ARG A 326 -8.92 -37.15 -32.35
CA ARG A 326 -9.69 -37.46 -33.56
C ARG A 326 -9.62 -36.35 -34.61
N ASN A 327 -8.73 -35.37 -34.44
CA ASN A 327 -8.63 -34.15 -35.26
C ASN A 327 -9.97 -33.39 -35.35
N GLN A 328 -10.77 -33.42 -34.28
CA GLN A 328 -12.04 -32.70 -34.21
C GLN A 328 -11.86 -31.37 -33.46
N HIS A 329 -12.69 -30.39 -33.81
CA HIS A 329 -12.70 -29.09 -33.15
C HIS A 329 -13.03 -29.22 -31.66
N VAL A 330 -12.17 -28.67 -30.80
CA VAL A 330 -12.38 -28.56 -29.35
C VAL A 330 -12.82 -27.14 -29.02
N SER A 331 -13.96 -26.95 -28.35
CA SER A 331 -14.49 -25.65 -27.94
C SER A 331 -14.07 -25.25 -26.51
N GLY A 332 -14.40 -24.03 -26.09
CA GLY A 332 -14.22 -23.56 -24.71
C GLY A 332 -15.20 -24.12 -23.68
N LEU A 333 -16.08 -25.05 -24.05
CA LEU A 333 -17.14 -25.54 -23.15
C LEU A 333 -16.60 -26.30 -21.93
N ALA A 334 -15.46 -26.97 -22.06
CA ALA A 334 -14.81 -27.62 -20.92
C ALA A 334 -14.34 -26.58 -19.87
N ASN A 335 -13.80 -25.45 -20.31
CA ASN A 335 -13.47 -24.32 -19.44
C ASN A 335 -14.73 -23.69 -18.85
N ARG A 336 -15.75 -23.45 -19.68
CA ARG A 336 -17.01 -22.84 -19.25
C ARG A 336 -17.67 -23.62 -18.12
N ARG A 337 -17.73 -24.95 -18.23
CA ARG A 337 -18.25 -25.84 -17.18
C ARG A 337 -17.49 -25.68 -15.87
N ARG A 338 -16.15 -25.60 -15.91
CA ARG A 338 -15.31 -25.40 -14.71
C ARG A 338 -15.55 -24.04 -14.06
N VAL A 339 -15.51 -22.98 -14.87
CA VAL A 339 -15.78 -21.61 -14.39
C VAL A 339 -17.19 -21.51 -13.82
N TRP A 340 -18.16 -22.20 -14.41
CA TRP A 340 -19.52 -22.29 -13.88
C TRP A 340 -19.56 -22.97 -12.51
N GLN A 341 -18.83 -24.06 -12.29
CA GLN A 341 -18.75 -24.72 -10.98
C GLN A 341 -18.20 -23.78 -9.92
N ALA A 342 -17.08 -23.09 -10.20
CA ALA A 342 -16.54 -22.07 -9.31
C ALA A 342 -17.52 -20.91 -9.07
N SER A 343 -18.28 -20.52 -10.10
CA SER A 343 -19.34 -19.48 -9.99
C SER A 343 -20.49 -19.93 -9.09
N GLN A 344 -20.85 -21.22 -9.10
CA GLN A 344 -21.89 -21.79 -8.20
C GLN A 344 -21.43 -21.82 -6.75
N GLU A 345 -20.14 -22.03 -6.48
CA GLU A 345 -19.57 -21.89 -5.14
C GLU A 345 -19.64 -20.45 -4.65
N ALA A 346 -19.20 -19.49 -5.47
CA ALA A 346 -19.33 -18.06 -5.19
C ALA A 346 -20.79 -17.66 -4.91
N LEU A 347 -21.72 -18.16 -5.73
CA LEU A 347 -23.15 -17.94 -5.55
C LEU A 347 -23.69 -18.51 -4.23
N LYS A 348 -23.24 -19.71 -3.84
CA LYS A 348 -23.65 -20.34 -2.58
C LYS A 348 -23.24 -19.48 -1.38
N MET A 349 -21.98 -19.02 -1.34
CA MET A 349 -21.48 -18.14 -0.29
C MET A 349 -22.19 -16.77 -0.31
N TYR A 350 -22.47 -16.23 -1.49
CA TYR A 350 -23.28 -15.02 -1.62
C TYR A 350 -24.69 -15.21 -1.02
N ALA A 351 -25.34 -16.34 -1.30
CA ALA A 351 -26.70 -16.63 -0.84
C ALA A 351 -26.81 -16.79 0.68
N GLU A 352 -25.72 -17.15 1.36
CA GLU A 352 -25.64 -17.18 2.83
C GLU A 352 -25.70 -15.77 3.45
N LEU A 353 -25.18 -14.75 2.74
CA LEU A 353 -25.22 -13.35 3.17
C LEU A 353 -26.46 -12.60 2.69
N CYS A 354 -26.97 -12.93 1.50
CA CYS A 354 -28.10 -12.27 0.87
C CYS A 354 -29.02 -13.33 0.25
N PRO A 355 -30.08 -13.77 0.96
CA PRO A 355 -31.02 -14.77 0.45
C PRO A 355 -31.57 -14.36 -0.93
N LEU A 356 -31.46 -15.26 -1.90
CA LEU A 356 -31.82 -15.00 -3.30
C LEU A 356 -33.34 -15.13 -3.57
N ASP A 357 -34.18 -15.10 -2.53
CA ASP A 357 -35.63 -15.32 -2.66
C ASP A 357 -36.32 -14.10 -3.29
N PRO A 358 -36.97 -14.24 -4.46
CA PRO A 358 -37.75 -13.16 -5.07
C PRO A 358 -38.96 -12.71 -4.23
N ASN A 359 -39.35 -13.50 -3.22
CA ASN A 359 -40.44 -13.19 -2.28
C ASN A 359 -39.96 -12.84 -0.87
N ALA A 360 -38.64 -12.73 -0.63
CA ALA A 360 -38.15 -12.18 0.63
C ALA A 360 -38.71 -10.76 0.75
N THR A 361 -39.67 -10.59 1.66
CA THR A 361 -40.24 -9.30 2.06
C THR A 361 -39.10 -8.31 2.18
N THR A 362 -39.16 -7.26 1.36
CA THR A 362 -38.34 -6.07 1.48
C THR A 362 -38.33 -5.67 2.95
N GLU A 363 -37.29 -6.05 3.68
CA GLU A 363 -37.07 -5.52 5.03
C GLU A 363 -37.18 -4.02 4.90
N SER A 364 -38.00 -3.41 5.75
CA SER A 364 -38.24 -1.96 5.85
C SER A 364 -37.00 -1.20 5.40
N ILE A 365 -37.01 -0.71 4.16
CA ILE A 365 -35.88 0.05 3.63
C ILE A 365 -35.95 1.39 4.36
N SER A 366 -35.01 1.63 5.26
CA SER A 366 -34.84 2.93 5.91
C SER A 366 -34.87 4.04 4.86
N GLU A 367 -35.63 5.11 5.13
CA GLU A 367 -35.79 6.23 4.20
C GLU A 367 -34.45 6.93 3.89
N PHE A 368 -33.45 6.76 4.76
CA PHE A 368 -32.12 7.35 4.60
C PHE A 368 -31.23 6.59 3.61
N ARG A 369 -31.59 5.37 3.21
CA ARG A 369 -30.69 4.45 2.48
C ARG A 369 -30.19 5.00 1.14
N GLU A 370 -31.00 5.77 0.42
CA GLU A 370 -30.65 6.23 -0.93
C GLU A 370 -29.69 7.41 -0.92
N GLU A 371 -29.81 8.32 0.05
CA GLU A 371 -29.04 9.57 0.13
C GLU A 371 -27.95 9.56 1.21
N ALA A 372 -27.94 8.55 2.10
CA ALA A 372 -26.93 8.46 3.15
C ALA A 372 -25.53 8.21 2.57
N CYS A 373 -24.56 8.90 3.15
CA CYS A 373 -23.16 8.82 2.75
C CYS A 373 -22.31 8.24 3.90
N SER A 374 -21.18 7.64 3.57
CA SER A 374 -20.11 7.31 4.51
C SER A 374 -18.78 7.70 3.88
N HIS A 375 -18.09 8.68 4.46
CA HIS A 375 -16.82 9.17 3.89
C HIS A 375 -15.63 8.29 4.22
N TYR A 376 -15.71 7.54 5.33
CA TYR A 376 -14.56 6.82 5.82
C TYR A 376 -14.96 5.60 6.67
N PHE A 377 -14.43 4.44 6.30
CA PHE A 377 -14.59 3.20 7.04
C PHE A 377 -13.22 2.75 7.56
N ALA A 378 -12.88 3.25 8.74
CA ALA A 378 -11.52 3.24 9.26
C ALA A 378 -11.19 1.92 9.95
N ARG A 379 -9.96 1.41 9.77
CA ARG A 379 -9.39 0.38 10.65
C ARG A 379 -9.04 0.98 12.01
N VAL A 380 -9.54 0.37 13.08
CA VAL A 380 -9.36 0.85 14.48
C VAL A 380 -8.75 -0.20 15.41
N ALA A 381 -8.54 -1.41 14.92
CA ALA A 381 -7.74 -2.44 15.59
C ALA A 381 -7.01 -3.32 14.58
N ASP A 382 -5.92 -3.94 15.03
CA ASP A 382 -5.28 -5.01 14.25
C ASP A 382 -6.14 -6.27 14.26
N GLN A 383 -6.07 -7.02 13.17
CA GLN A 383 -6.76 -8.29 13.02
C GLN A 383 -5.73 -9.42 12.84
N LYS A 384 -5.78 -10.43 13.71
CA LYS A 384 -4.83 -11.55 13.72
C LYS A 384 -5.47 -12.84 13.18
N GLU A 385 -6.78 -13.02 13.37
CA GLU A 385 -7.53 -14.21 12.96
C GLU A 385 -8.48 -13.94 11.78
N SER A 386 -8.75 -14.98 10.97
CA SER A 386 -9.57 -14.93 9.76
C SER A 386 -11.09 -14.94 10.00
N GLY A 387 -11.56 -14.74 11.23
CA GLY A 387 -12.99 -14.69 11.57
C GLY A 387 -13.51 -13.26 11.51
N HIS A 388 -14.54 -13.01 10.70
CA HIS A 388 -15.11 -11.67 10.51
C HIS A 388 -16.62 -11.68 10.70
N GLY A 389 -17.12 -10.84 11.60
CA GLY A 389 -18.50 -10.38 11.57
C GLY A 389 -18.54 -8.96 10.99
N ALA A 390 -19.57 -8.64 10.22
CA ALA A 390 -19.81 -7.31 9.69
C ALA A 390 -21.28 -6.94 9.90
N SER A 391 -21.55 -5.66 10.16
CA SER A 391 -22.90 -5.12 10.30
C SER A 391 -22.98 -3.75 9.67
N VAL A 392 -24.04 -3.53 8.90
CA VAL A 392 -24.39 -2.28 8.23
C VAL A 392 -25.84 -2.01 8.55
N GLN A 393 -26.13 -1.05 9.42
CA GLN A 393 -27.52 -0.75 9.81
C GLN A 393 -27.74 0.75 10.02
N PHE A 394 -28.97 1.18 9.74
CA PHE A 394 -29.48 2.49 10.10
C PHE A 394 -30.10 2.44 11.48
N PHE A 395 -29.82 3.46 12.30
CA PHE A 395 -30.41 3.58 13.64
C PHE A 395 -31.90 3.90 13.58
N PHE A 396 -32.35 4.49 12.47
CA PHE A 396 -33.69 5.02 12.26
C PHE A 396 -34.27 4.48 10.95
N GLN A 397 -35.54 4.09 10.95
CA GLN A 397 -36.27 3.72 9.75
C GLN A 397 -36.88 4.94 9.08
N THR A 398 -37.37 5.89 9.90
CA THR A 398 -37.95 7.16 9.47
C THR A 398 -37.39 8.35 10.27
N ALA A 399 -37.56 9.58 9.77
CA ALA A 399 -37.19 10.80 10.49
C ALA A 399 -37.99 10.97 11.79
N ALA A 400 -39.19 10.41 11.87
CA ALA A 400 -39.98 10.43 13.11
C ALA A 400 -39.29 9.62 14.24
N ASP A 401 -38.60 8.54 13.90
CA ASP A 401 -37.86 7.72 14.88
C ASP A 401 -36.74 8.51 15.56
N MET A 402 -36.22 9.53 14.87
CA MET A 402 -35.21 10.45 15.43
C MET A 402 -35.75 11.30 16.57
N HIS A 403 -37.06 11.39 16.78
CA HIS A 403 -37.67 12.12 17.89
C HIS A 403 -38.17 11.21 19.03
N MET A 404 -37.85 9.91 18.99
CA MET A 404 -38.15 8.98 20.08
C MET A 404 -37.08 9.00 21.19
N GLU A 405 -37.36 8.45 22.38
CA GLU A 405 -36.29 8.21 23.37
C GLU A 405 -35.29 7.16 22.86
N LYS A 406 -34.01 7.37 23.17
CA LYS A 406 -32.92 6.56 22.63
C LYS A 406 -31.86 6.28 23.68
N SER A 407 -31.17 5.17 23.53
CA SER A 407 -29.92 4.97 24.25
C SER A 407 -28.86 4.27 23.43
N VAL A 408 -27.60 4.58 23.72
CA VAL A 408 -26.44 3.98 23.08
C VAL A 408 -25.63 3.26 24.15
N ARG A 409 -25.36 1.98 23.94
CA ARG A 409 -24.61 1.13 24.87
C ARG A 409 -23.31 0.66 24.21
N PHE A 410 -22.21 0.77 24.93
CA PHE A 410 -20.87 0.36 24.50
C PHE A 410 -20.44 -0.86 25.32
N PHE A 411 -20.04 -1.93 24.66
CA PHE A 411 -19.66 -3.21 25.26
C PHE A 411 -18.15 -3.39 25.16
N TRP A 412 -17.51 -3.85 26.24
CA TRP A 412 -16.05 -3.99 26.31
C TRP A 412 -15.63 -5.45 26.50
N THR A 413 -14.67 -5.90 25.68
CA THR A 413 -14.03 -7.22 25.77
C THR A 413 -12.55 -7.02 26.00
N ASN A 414 -11.99 -7.52 27.11
CA ASN A 414 -10.54 -7.43 27.41
C ASN A 414 -9.97 -6.00 27.27
N LYS A 415 -10.69 -4.97 27.74
CA LYS A 415 -10.37 -3.53 27.60
C LYS A 415 -10.52 -2.94 26.19
N ALA A 416 -10.84 -3.74 25.18
CA ALA A 416 -11.13 -3.26 23.84
C ALA A 416 -12.65 -3.09 23.62
N LEU A 417 -13.04 -2.15 22.75
CA LEU A 417 -14.44 -1.99 22.35
C LEU A 417 -14.89 -3.25 21.56
N GLY A 418 -15.79 -4.01 22.17
CA GLY A 418 -16.33 -5.26 21.62
C GLY A 418 -17.52 -5.05 20.70
N GLY A 419 -18.43 -4.17 21.09
CA GLY A 419 -19.67 -3.90 20.37
C GLY A 419 -20.36 -2.62 20.81
N ILE A 420 -21.34 -2.19 20.03
CA ILE A 420 -22.18 -1.02 20.26
C ILE A 420 -23.63 -1.49 20.06
N SER A 421 -24.56 -1.10 20.92
CA SER A 421 -25.99 -1.24 20.64
C SER A 421 -26.70 0.10 20.73
N VAL A 422 -27.70 0.27 19.88
CA VAL A 422 -28.54 1.46 19.83
C VAL A 422 -29.98 1.02 20.02
N ARG A 423 -30.63 1.57 21.04
CA ARG A 423 -32.05 1.39 21.31
C ARG A 423 -32.81 2.64 20.85
N VAL A 424 -33.85 2.45 20.05
CA VAL A 424 -34.79 3.51 19.65
C VAL A 424 -36.21 3.00 19.92
N GLY A 425 -36.87 3.59 20.92
CA GLY A 425 -38.11 3.03 21.46
C GLY A 425 -37.92 1.58 21.95
N ASP A 426 -38.67 0.65 21.35
CA ASP A 426 -38.62 -0.80 21.63
C ASP A 426 -37.63 -1.57 20.72
N SER A 427 -37.09 -0.92 19.70
CA SER A 427 -36.14 -1.56 18.77
C SER A 427 -34.72 -1.47 19.31
N VAL A 428 -33.99 -2.58 19.30
CA VAL A 428 -32.58 -2.65 19.68
C VAL A 428 -31.76 -3.17 18.50
N LEU A 429 -30.77 -2.39 18.09
CA LEU A 429 -29.83 -2.72 17.03
C LEU A 429 -28.46 -2.97 17.65
N SER A 430 -27.76 -4.00 17.20
CA SER A 430 -26.47 -4.42 17.74
C SER A 430 -25.41 -4.46 16.64
N PHE A 431 -24.22 -3.95 16.98
CA PHE A 431 -23.06 -3.81 16.12
C PHE A 431 -21.86 -4.40 16.86
N GLY A 432 -21.08 -5.30 16.25
CA GLY A 432 -19.98 -5.94 16.97
C GLY A 432 -20.43 -7.08 17.89
N ASN A 433 -19.56 -7.46 18.82
CA ASN A 433 -19.84 -8.47 19.84
C ASN A 433 -20.52 -7.83 21.07
N CYS A 434 -21.86 -7.83 21.07
CA CYS A 434 -22.67 -7.40 22.21
C CYS A 434 -22.98 -8.52 23.22
N SER A 435 -22.27 -9.65 23.16
CA SER A 435 -22.54 -10.83 23.99
C SER A 435 -21.97 -10.73 25.41
N THR A 436 -21.18 -9.71 25.70
CA THR A 436 -20.58 -9.50 27.03
C THR A 436 -21.65 -9.12 28.06
N PRO A 437 -21.51 -9.50 29.34
CA PRO A 437 -22.47 -9.16 30.40
C PRO A 437 -22.73 -7.65 30.49
N GLU A 438 -23.96 -7.25 30.84
CA GLU A 438 -24.35 -5.83 30.93
C GLU A 438 -23.46 -5.02 31.90
N GLU A 439 -22.89 -5.67 32.91
CA GLU A 439 -21.97 -5.09 33.90
C GLU A 439 -20.65 -4.59 33.28
N ALA A 440 -20.27 -5.08 32.10
CA ALA A 440 -19.10 -4.66 31.33
C ALA A 440 -19.48 -3.68 30.20
N SER A 441 -20.60 -2.96 30.35
CA SER A 441 -21.08 -1.99 29.36
C SER A 441 -21.31 -0.61 29.94
N ASN A 442 -21.20 0.42 29.10
CA ASN A 442 -21.55 1.79 29.44
C ASN A 442 -22.75 2.25 28.61
N VAL A 443 -23.66 3.04 29.18
CA VAL A 443 -24.89 3.50 28.51
C VAL A 443 -24.95 5.02 28.50
N VAL A 444 -25.35 5.58 27.36
CA VAL A 444 -25.74 6.98 27.18
C VAL A 444 -27.24 7.01 26.92
N GLU A 445 -28.00 7.61 27.85
CA GLU A 445 -29.44 7.87 27.67
C GLU A 445 -29.64 9.24 27.05
N LEU A 446 -30.39 9.31 25.95
CA LEU A 446 -30.62 10.50 25.14
C LEU A 446 -32.11 10.82 25.09
N SER A 447 -32.45 12.10 25.26
CA SER A 447 -33.83 12.58 25.12
C SER A 447 -34.27 12.57 23.65
N ALA A 448 -35.58 12.69 23.42
CA ALA A 448 -36.22 12.73 22.10
C ALA A 448 -35.44 13.53 21.04
N ASP A 449 -35.08 14.78 21.35
CA ASP A 449 -34.41 15.70 20.40
C ASP A 449 -32.89 15.79 20.59
N ASP A 450 -32.30 14.88 21.38
CA ASP A 450 -30.85 14.83 21.58
C ASP A 450 -30.25 13.61 20.87
N TRP A 451 -29.05 13.78 20.33
CA TRP A 451 -28.38 12.74 19.57
C TRP A 451 -26.87 12.88 19.59
N LEU A 452 -26.16 11.86 19.13
CA LEU A 452 -24.70 11.89 18.97
C LEU A 452 -24.32 12.90 17.88
N GLU A 453 -23.56 13.91 18.29
CA GLU A 453 -23.01 14.94 17.41
C GLU A 453 -21.72 14.45 16.73
N LYS A 454 -20.82 13.84 17.51
CA LYS A 454 -19.53 13.27 17.08
C LYS A 454 -18.98 12.31 18.13
N ILE A 455 -18.09 11.42 17.71
CA ILE A 455 -17.43 10.43 18.57
C ILE A 455 -15.92 10.54 18.36
N ILE A 456 -15.16 10.60 19.45
CA ILE A 456 -13.69 10.49 19.43
C ILE A 456 -13.32 9.12 19.97
N LEU A 457 -12.65 8.31 19.17
CA LEU A 457 -12.11 7.02 19.59
C LEU A 457 -10.68 7.21 20.13
N ASN A 458 -10.40 6.58 21.25
CA ASN A 458 -9.07 6.47 21.83
C ASN A 458 -8.51 5.08 21.47
N ILE A 459 -7.42 5.08 20.71
CA ILE A 459 -6.76 3.86 20.22
C ILE A 459 -5.44 3.70 20.97
N SER A 460 -5.36 2.63 21.77
CA SER A 460 -4.12 2.22 22.44
C SER A 460 -3.28 1.37 21.49
N ILE A 461 -1.96 1.39 21.71
CA ILE A 461 -0.97 0.64 20.93
C ILE A 461 -0.12 -0.16 21.90
N ASP A 462 -0.31 -1.49 21.90
CA ASP A 462 0.52 -2.39 22.67
C ASP A 462 1.66 -2.92 21.79
N SER A 463 2.91 -2.76 22.23
CA SER A 463 4.10 -3.24 21.52
C SER A 463 4.63 -4.52 22.14
N HIS A 464 4.83 -5.56 21.33
CA HIS A 464 5.43 -6.82 21.74
C HIS A 464 6.73 -7.07 20.97
N SER A 465 7.84 -7.21 21.70
CA SER A 465 9.14 -7.53 21.11
C SER A 465 9.42 -9.04 21.16
N TRP A 466 10.01 -9.58 20.09
CA TRP A 466 10.42 -10.99 20.00
C TRP A 466 11.71 -11.14 19.19
N GLN A 467 12.48 -12.18 19.43
CA GLN A 467 13.73 -12.46 18.69
C GLN A 467 13.44 -13.26 17.42
N ASP A 468 13.74 -12.72 16.23
CA ASP A 468 13.69 -13.49 14.97
C ASP A 468 14.98 -14.33 14.84
N PRO A 469 14.91 -15.65 15.07
CA PRO A 469 16.10 -16.50 15.07
C PRO A 469 16.75 -16.62 13.69
N ARG A 470 16.05 -16.27 12.60
CA ARG A 470 16.59 -16.33 11.22
C ARG A 470 17.61 -15.22 10.95
N TYR A 471 17.43 -14.07 11.59
CA TYR A 471 18.24 -12.87 11.34
C TYR A 471 18.97 -12.37 12.58
N ASN A 472 18.75 -13.00 13.75
CA ASN A 472 19.28 -12.56 15.05
C ASN A 472 18.92 -11.10 15.35
N THR A 473 17.66 -10.76 15.09
CA THR A 473 17.11 -9.40 15.14
C THR A 473 15.84 -9.37 15.99
N THR A 474 15.76 -8.46 16.96
CA THR A 474 14.54 -8.17 17.75
C THR A 474 13.44 -7.53 16.88
N LYS A 475 12.35 -8.21 16.56
CA LYS A 475 11.21 -7.59 15.88
C LYS A 475 10.20 -7.06 16.90
N ILE A 476 9.53 -5.96 16.57
CA ILE A 476 8.44 -5.41 17.37
C ILE A 476 7.15 -5.55 16.56
N THR A 477 6.11 -6.07 17.17
CA THR A 477 4.76 -6.07 16.60
C THR A 477 3.89 -5.14 17.42
N HIS A 478 3.07 -4.34 16.75
CA HIS A 478 2.10 -3.46 17.38
C HIS A 478 0.71 -4.09 17.32
N ASP A 479 -0.08 -3.93 18.38
CA ASP A 479 -1.48 -4.33 18.44
C ASP A 479 -2.32 -3.10 18.83
N HIS A 480 -3.06 -2.60 17.86
CA HIS A 480 -3.95 -1.45 18.02
C HIS A 480 -5.33 -1.93 18.45
N PHE A 481 -5.98 -1.18 19.34
CA PHE A 481 -7.39 -1.41 19.69
C PHE A 481 -8.02 -0.17 20.30
N VAL A 482 -9.34 -0.04 20.16
CA VAL A 482 -10.12 1.02 20.80
C VAL A 482 -10.22 0.74 22.29
N SER A 483 -9.49 1.49 23.11
CA SER A 483 -9.43 1.35 24.58
C SER A 483 -10.38 2.30 25.31
N GLY A 484 -10.87 3.32 24.62
CA GLY A 484 -11.82 4.28 25.15
C GLY A 484 -12.49 5.11 24.07
N LEU A 485 -13.51 5.88 24.44
CA LEU A 485 -14.20 6.79 23.54
C LEU A 485 -14.84 7.96 24.29
N THR A 486 -14.97 9.08 23.60
CA THR A 486 -15.68 10.28 24.05
C THR A 486 -16.82 10.59 23.09
N CYS A 487 -18.04 10.68 23.60
CA CYS A 487 -19.23 11.06 22.83
C CYS A 487 -19.64 12.50 23.16
N TYR A 488 -19.89 13.30 22.12
CA TYR A 488 -20.54 14.60 22.25
C TYR A 488 -21.96 14.51 21.73
N THR A 489 -22.87 15.19 22.42
CA THR A 489 -24.30 15.21 22.09
C THR A 489 -24.72 16.58 21.57
N LEU A 490 -25.82 16.64 20.83
CA LEU A 490 -26.37 17.90 20.30
C LEU A 490 -26.82 18.86 21.42
N SER A 491 -27.15 18.33 22.60
CA SER A 491 -27.42 19.13 23.81
C SER A 491 -26.17 19.75 24.45
N GLY A 492 -24.97 19.45 23.93
CA GLY A 492 -23.69 19.93 24.43
C GLY A 492 -23.12 19.12 25.60
N LYS A 493 -23.72 17.96 25.94
CA LYS A 493 -23.15 17.06 26.96
C LYS A 493 -22.05 16.19 26.38
N GLU A 494 -21.06 15.92 27.21
CA GLU A 494 -19.88 15.11 26.90
C GLU A 494 -19.83 13.88 27.81
N TYR A 495 -19.63 12.70 27.21
CA TYR A 495 -19.57 11.42 27.91
C TYR A 495 -18.25 10.73 27.61
N HIS A 496 -17.55 10.26 28.64
CA HIS A 496 -16.23 9.63 28.54
C HIS A 496 -16.30 8.19 29.04
N PHE A 497 -15.78 7.24 28.26
CA PHE A 497 -15.74 5.83 28.60
C PHE A 497 -14.37 5.21 28.27
N GLY A 498 -13.94 4.23 29.07
CA GLY A 498 -12.65 3.56 28.89
C GLY A 498 -11.44 4.47 29.17
N GLU A 499 -10.32 4.16 28.51
CA GLU A 499 -9.06 4.92 28.64
C GLU A 499 -9.09 6.23 27.84
N SER A 500 -8.53 7.30 28.41
CA SER A 500 -8.42 8.60 27.74
C SER A 500 -7.06 8.85 27.09
N SER A 501 -6.07 7.99 27.32
CA SER A 501 -4.75 8.03 26.69
C SER A 501 -4.75 7.42 25.28
N GLY A 502 -3.65 7.58 24.55
CA GLY A 502 -3.48 6.98 23.24
C GLY A 502 -3.93 7.87 22.08
N CYS A 503 -3.87 7.32 20.87
CA CYS A 503 -4.14 8.04 19.64
C CYS A 503 -5.63 8.34 19.49
N LYS A 504 -5.96 9.41 18.76
CA LYS A 504 -7.32 9.93 18.57
C LYS A 504 -7.78 9.75 17.14
N ARG A 505 -8.97 9.18 16.97
CA ARG A 505 -9.69 9.16 15.70
C ARG A 505 -11.05 9.83 15.85
N LEU A 506 -11.38 10.72 14.92
CA LEU A 506 -12.62 11.49 14.94
C LEU A 506 -13.64 10.87 13.98
N LEU A 507 -14.82 10.54 14.50
CA LEU A 507 -16.02 10.22 13.72
C LEU A 507 -16.99 11.40 13.83
N GLU A 508 -17.05 12.23 12.79
CA GLU A 508 -17.93 13.39 12.73
C GLU A 508 -18.56 13.50 11.34
N PRO A 509 -19.88 13.73 11.24
CA PRO A 509 -20.54 13.93 9.95
C PRO A 509 -20.22 15.31 9.36
N ARG A 510 -20.39 15.45 8.04
CA ARG A 510 -20.26 16.72 7.32
C ARG A 510 -21.19 17.79 7.91
N PRO A 511 -20.82 19.08 7.79
CA PRO A 511 -21.72 20.16 8.16
C PRO A 511 -23.11 20.02 7.53
N GLY A 512 -24.14 20.21 8.35
CA GLY A 512 -25.54 20.07 7.92
C GLY A 512 -26.03 18.62 7.80
N HIS A 513 -25.24 17.62 8.22
CA HIS A 513 -25.65 16.21 8.26
C HIS A 513 -25.61 15.68 9.70
N GLY A 514 -26.56 14.79 10.03
CA GLY A 514 -26.60 14.05 11.27
C GLY A 514 -26.17 12.58 11.10
N ILE A 515 -25.75 11.94 12.18
CA ILE A 515 -25.41 10.51 12.18
C ILE A 515 -26.71 9.70 12.15
N VAL A 516 -26.94 8.90 11.10
CA VAL A 516 -28.18 8.11 10.93
C VAL A 516 -27.98 6.60 10.96
N GLY A 517 -26.72 6.14 10.97
CA GLY A 517 -26.40 4.73 11.02
C GLY A 517 -24.90 4.50 11.17
N MET A 518 -24.50 3.24 11.14
CA MET A 518 -23.10 2.84 11.30
C MET A 518 -22.80 1.53 10.58
N ARG A 519 -21.52 1.38 10.22
CA ARG A 519 -20.91 0.14 9.74
C ARG A 519 -19.78 -0.26 10.69
N THR A 520 -19.71 -1.54 11.01
CA THR A 520 -18.64 -2.11 11.84
C THR A 520 -18.20 -3.46 11.30
N ASP A 521 -16.89 -3.70 11.30
CA ASP A 521 -16.32 -5.05 11.23
C ASP A 521 -15.75 -5.41 12.60
N TRP A 522 -15.84 -6.68 12.98
CA TRP A 522 -15.28 -7.19 14.22
C TRP A 522 -14.69 -8.59 14.05
N ALA A 523 -13.63 -8.84 14.79
CA ALA A 523 -12.91 -10.10 14.87
C ALA A 523 -12.41 -10.27 16.31
N GLU A 524 -12.17 -11.50 16.78
CA GLU A 524 -11.58 -11.76 18.11
C GLU A 524 -12.35 -11.08 19.28
N GLY A 525 -13.66 -10.87 19.11
CA GLY A 525 -14.51 -10.21 20.10
C GLY A 525 -14.29 -8.69 20.26
N ARG A 526 -13.59 -8.04 19.34
CA ARG A 526 -13.32 -6.58 19.29
C ARG A 526 -13.68 -5.97 17.92
N ILE A 527 -14.08 -4.71 17.90
CA ILE A 527 -14.31 -3.94 16.68
C ILE A 527 -12.95 -3.66 16.01
N THR A 528 -12.82 -4.08 14.75
CA THR A 528 -11.60 -3.89 13.94
C THR A 528 -11.75 -2.76 12.93
N ARG A 529 -12.97 -2.47 12.48
CA ARG A 529 -13.28 -1.31 11.62
C ARG A 529 -14.59 -0.64 12.02
N ILE A 530 -14.67 0.68 11.83
CA ILE A 530 -15.85 1.48 12.15
C ILE A 530 -16.01 2.65 11.19
N GLY A 531 -17.24 2.93 10.79
CA GLY A 531 -17.62 4.07 9.96
C GLY A 531 -19.05 4.48 10.23
N ILE A 532 -19.37 5.77 10.07
CA ILE A 532 -20.71 6.32 10.31
C ILE A 532 -21.44 6.56 8.99
N PHE A 533 -22.77 6.45 9.03
CA PHE A 533 -23.65 6.94 7.96
C PHE A 533 -24.21 8.30 8.34
N GLU A 534 -24.14 9.22 7.40
CA GLU A 534 -24.59 10.60 7.57
C GLU A 534 -25.64 11.00 6.53
N HIS A 535 -26.60 11.83 6.95
CA HIS A 535 -27.71 12.26 6.10
C HIS A 535 -28.18 13.67 6.46
N ALA A 536 -28.62 14.45 5.47
CA ALA A 536 -29.05 15.84 5.64
C ALA A 536 -30.32 15.99 6.50
N ALA A 537 -31.22 15.00 6.44
CA ALA A 537 -32.39 14.90 7.32
C ALA A 537 -32.07 14.40 8.75
N GLY A 538 -30.81 14.04 9.05
CA GLY A 538 -30.40 13.63 10.38
C GLY A 538 -30.37 14.80 11.38
N LEU A 539 -30.59 14.51 12.67
CA LEU A 539 -30.44 15.52 13.72
C LEU A 539 -29.01 16.09 13.72
N THR A 540 -28.90 17.41 13.56
CA THR A 540 -27.61 18.11 13.49
C THR A 540 -27.70 19.55 13.96
N THR A 541 -26.58 20.10 14.37
CA THR A 541 -26.31 21.52 14.56
C THR A 541 -25.55 22.09 13.36
N PHE A 542 -25.59 23.42 13.17
CA PHE A 542 -24.75 24.09 12.19
C PHE A 542 -23.31 24.16 12.70
N ARG A 543 -22.35 23.78 11.85
CA ARG A 543 -20.93 23.67 12.21
C ARG A 543 -20.05 24.13 11.06
N GLN A 544 -18.81 24.47 11.36
CA GLN A 544 -17.80 24.70 10.33
C GLN A 544 -17.30 23.35 9.78
N PRO A 545 -16.89 23.28 8.51
CA PRO A 545 -16.30 22.08 7.93
C PRO A 545 -14.90 21.79 8.51
N ASN A 546 -14.72 20.54 8.94
CA ASN A 546 -13.41 19.96 9.22
C ASN A 546 -12.63 19.70 7.93
N ASP A 547 -11.31 19.68 8.04
CA ASP A 547 -10.46 19.14 6.99
C ASP A 547 -10.61 17.61 6.94
N THR A 548 -10.76 17.04 5.74
CA THR A 548 -10.98 15.60 5.56
C THR A 548 -9.87 14.76 6.19
N ARG A 549 -8.60 15.19 6.11
CA ARG A 549 -7.47 14.44 6.70
C ARG A 549 -7.54 14.36 8.21
N ARG A 550 -8.17 15.33 8.87
CA ARG A 550 -8.41 15.28 10.30
C ARG A 550 -9.32 14.10 10.69
N LEU A 551 -10.27 13.74 9.81
CA LEU A 551 -11.20 12.64 10.00
C LEU A 551 -10.56 11.29 9.63
N GLU A 552 -9.80 11.25 8.54
CA GLU A 552 -9.18 10.02 8.02
C GLU A 552 -8.02 9.53 8.90
N LEU A 553 -7.13 10.43 9.31
CA LEU A 553 -5.87 10.06 9.95
C LEU A 553 -6.05 9.72 11.43
N LEU A 554 -5.18 8.83 11.92
CA LEU A 554 -5.02 8.57 13.34
C LEU A 554 -4.06 9.60 13.92
N TRP A 555 -4.49 10.39 14.90
CA TRP A 555 -3.66 11.45 15.49
C TRP A 555 -3.04 11.02 16.80
N LYS A 556 -1.72 11.16 16.97
CA LYS A 556 -1.09 10.83 18.23
C LYS A 556 -1.50 11.84 19.32
N ASP A 557 -1.89 11.31 20.48
CA ASP A 557 -2.24 12.02 21.72
C ASP A 557 -3.45 12.96 21.66
N GLN A 558 -3.56 13.82 20.65
CA GLN A 558 -4.62 14.82 20.52
C GLN A 558 -5.01 15.08 19.07
N LEU A 559 -6.27 15.46 18.83
CA LEU A 559 -6.70 15.93 17.52
C LEU A 559 -6.13 17.34 17.27
N PRO A 560 -5.63 17.64 16.06
CA PRO A 560 -5.20 19.00 15.70
C PRO A 560 -6.31 20.05 15.86
N PRO A 561 -6.04 21.36 15.81
CA PRO A 561 -7.08 22.40 15.76
C PRO A 561 -7.98 22.34 14.50
N HIS A 562 -9.26 22.73 14.63
CA HIS A 562 -10.28 22.66 13.55
C HIS A 562 -10.01 23.62 12.39
N SER A 563 -9.38 24.75 12.68
CA SER A 563 -9.05 25.79 11.68
C SER A 563 -7.96 25.37 10.70
N LEU A 564 -7.16 24.35 11.03
CA LEU A 564 -6.05 23.92 10.20
C LEU A 564 -6.51 23.12 8.98
N ARG A 565 -5.69 23.13 7.94
CA ARG A 565 -5.84 22.34 6.72
C ARG A 565 -4.61 21.48 6.50
N PHE A 566 -4.80 20.30 5.93
CA PHE A 566 -3.72 19.33 5.74
C PHE A 566 -3.57 19.02 4.26
N ARG A 567 -2.35 19.11 3.76
CA ARG A 567 -2.02 18.57 2.43
C ARG A 567 -1.73 17.09 2.54
N ASP A 568 -1.92 16.37 1.45
CA ASP A 568 -1.51 14.97 1.33
C ASP A 568 -0.06 14.77 1.76
N PHE A 569 0.18 13.69 2.50
CA PHE A 569 1.52 13.32 2.90
C PHE A 569 2.22 12.53 1.78
N MET A 570 3.53 12.55 1.84
CA MET A 570 4.39 11.76 0.98
C MET A 570 4.96 10.59 1.77
N SER A 571 5.06 9.44 1.12
CA SER A 571 5.75 8.25 1.61
C SER A 571 6.77 7.79 0.57
N GLY A 572 7.76 6.98 1.00
CA GLY A 572 8.63 6.29 0.06
C GLY A 572 7.97 5.03 -0.51
N TYR A 573 8.73 4.25 -1.28
CA TYR A 573 8.24 2.99 -1.86
C TYR A 573 8.24 1.82 -0.86
N TRP A 574 8.80 1.99 0.33
CA TRP A 574 8.62 1.05 1.44
C TRP A 574 7.38 1.42 2.26
N THR A 575 6.55 0.44 2.54
CA THR A 575 5.38 0.58 3.41
C THR A 575 5.70 0.12 4.82
N GLY A 576 5.12 0.80 5.82
CA GLY A 576 5.16 0.30 7.21
C GLY A 576 4.44 -1.05 7.33
N GLN A 577 4.79 -1.84 8.35
CA GLN A 577 4.08 -3.08 8.69
C GLN A 577 2.65 -2.83 9.19
N THR A 578 2.39 -1.61 9.65
CA THR A 578 1.08 -1.15 10.12
C THR A 578 0.32 -0.51 8.95
N ALA A 579 -0.98 -0.79 8.83
CA ALA A 579 -1.85 -0.08 7.88
C ALA A 579 -1.81 1.45 8.12
N TRP A 580 -1.90 2.30 7.09
CA TRP A 580 -1.82 3.76 7.30
C TRP A 580 -2.99 4.29 8.12
N ASP A 581 -4.15 3.63 8.07
CA ASP A 581 -5.27 3.85 9.00
C ASP A 581 -4.86 3.75 10.49
N LEU A 582 -3.85 2.96 10.81
CA LEU A 582 -3.36 2.73 12.17
C LEU A 582 -2.01 3.42 12.42
N ALA A 583 -1.42 4.09 11.42
CA ALA A 583 -0.17 4.81 11.60
C ALA A 583 -0.40 6.16 12.30
N PRO A 584 0.10 6.38 13.53
CA PRO A 584 -0.13 7.63 14.23
C PRO A 584 0.59 8.79 13.56
N MET A 585 -0.15 9.86 13.30
CA MET A 585 0.31 11.12 12.75
C MET A 585 0.53 12.14 13.86
N GLN A 586 1.68 12.80 13.83
CA GLN A 586 2.08 13.83 14.78
C GLN A 586 2.23 15.16 14.05
N PRO A 587 1.43 16.20 14.39
CA PRO A 587 1.69 17.55 13.90
C PRO A 587 2.83 18.20 14.70
N LEU A 588 3.72 18.91 14.00
CA LEU A 588 4.69 19.84 14.57
C LEU A 588 4.38 21.23 14.02
N LEU A 589 3.85 22.10 14.88
CA LEU A 589 3.37 23.41 14.46
C LEU A 589 4.46 24.47 14.57
N PHE A 590 4.69 25.20 13.48
CA PHE A 590 5.48 26.44 13.53
C PHE A 590 4.66 27.56 14.19
N GLY A 591 3.36 27.59 13.92
CA GLY A 591 2.42 28.54 14.49
C GLY A 591 1.14 28.57 13.65
N THR A 592 0.01 28.80 14.31
CA THR A 592 -1.30 28.85 13.67
C THR A 592 -1.68 30.26 13.20
N ASN A 593 -0.99 31.26 13.74
CA ASN A 593 -1.17 32.69 13.46
C ASN A 593 0.19 33.43 13.52
N GLU A 594 0.20 34.67 13.05
CA GLU A 594 1.45 35.45 12.91
C GLU A 594 2.15 35.73 14.25
N ARG A 595 1.40 35.84 15.35
CA ARG A 595 1.98 36.03 16.69
C ARG A 595 2.78 34.80 17.11
N GLU A 596 2.26 33.60 16.86
CA GLU A 596 2.95 32.35 17.14
C GLU A 596 4.16 32.17 16.22
N LEU A 597 4.03 32.44 14.92
CA LEU A 597 5.18 32.36 13.99
C LEU A 597 6.31 33.33 14.37
N ALA A 598 5.98 34.53 14.86
CA ALA A 598 6.97 35.49 15.34
C ALA A 598 7.80 34.99 16.53
N THR A 599 7.37 33.93 17.21
CA THR A 599 8.16 33.32 18.30
C THR A 599 9.16 32.28 17.81
N VAL A 600 9.10 31.82 16.55
CA VAL A 600 9.98 30.75 16.05
C VAL A 600 11.41 31.26 15.92
N THR A 601 12.33 30.65 16.66
CA THR A 601 13.76 30.98 16.64
C THR A 601 14.62 29.93 15.96
N GLY A 602 14.05 28.77 15.61
CA GLY A 602 14.74 27.79 14.80
C GLY A 602 13.92 26.54 14.53
N PHE A 603 14.41 25.78 13.55
CA PHE A 603 13.92 24.44 13.21
C PHE A 603 15.11 23.48 13.25
N ALA A 604 14.94 22.33 13.88
CA ALA A 604 16.00 21.34 13.97
C ALA A 604 15.51 19.94 13.62
N ALA A 605 16.43 19.11 13.13
CA ALA A 605 16.18 17.71 12.85
C ALA A 605 17.38 16.84 13.19
N SER A 606 17.12 15.58 13.57
CA SER A 606 18.17 14.58 13.73
C SER A 606 18.76 14.19 12.38
N ARG A 607 19.95 13.57 12.40
CA ARG A 607 20.67 13.12 11.21
C ARG A 607 19.83 12.26 10.27
N ASP A 608 19.01 11.40 10.85
CA ASP A 608 18.19 10.38 10.18
C ASP A 608 16.70 10.76 10.12
N LEU A 609 16.37 12.01 10.46
CA LEU A 609 15.00 12.54 10.51
C LEU A 609 14.04 11.81 11.46
N ARG A 610 14.55 11.05 12.45
CA ARG A 610 13.75 10.41 13.49
C ARG A 610 13.26 11.34 14.59
N CYS A 611 13.75 12.58 14.60
CA CYS A 611 13.34 13.62 15.53
C CYS A 611 13.31 14.98 14.82
N LEU A 612 12.24 15.75 15.02
CA LEU A 612 12.07 17.09 14.47
C LEU A 612 11.65 18.05 15.59
N GLU A 613 12.17 19.28 15.56
CA GLU A 613 11.96 20.28 16.60
C GLU A 613 11.69 21.69 16.06
N VAL A 614 10.89 22.44 16.82
CA VAL A 614 10.70 23.87 16.66
C VAL A 614 11.13 24.58 17.94
N HIS A 615 12.06 25.52 17.79
CA HIS A 615 12.61 26.33 18.89
C HIS A 615 11.88 27.67 18.95
N ARG A 616 11.64 28.16 20.17
CA ARG A 616 10.86 29.39 20.40
C ARG A 616 11.68 30.44 21.17
N SER A 617 11.31 31.71 21.01
CA SER A 617 11.98 32.86 21.63
C SER A 617 11.88 32.90 23.15
N TYR A 618 10.85 32.28 23.71
CA TYR A 618 10.66 32.10 25.15
C TYR A 618 11.33 30.83 25.71
N GLY A 619 12.15 30.15 24.90
CA GLY A 619 12.97 29.02 25.32
C GLY A 619 12.29 27.65 25.29
N SER A 620 11.03 27.54 24.87
CA SER A 620 10.40 26.23 24.71
C SER A 620 10.87 25.54 23.43
N ILE A 621 10.91 24.21 23.49
CA ILE A 621 11.17 23.34 22.35
C ILE A 621 9.95 22.43 22.19
N GLU A 622 9.33 22.46 21.02
CA GLU A 622 8.30 21.51 20.62
C GLU A 622 8.98 20.42 19.80
N ARG A 623 8.77 19.15 20.17
CA ARG A 623 9.47 17.98 19.60
C ARG A 623 8.47 16.91 19.19
N ILE A 624 8.73 16.28 18.05
CA ILE A 624 8.08 15.04 17.62
C ILE A 624 9.12 14.00 17.21
N GLY A 625 8.75 12.72 17.24
CA GLY A 625 9.68 11.61 17.07
C GLY A 625 10.40 11.21 18.37
N ALA A 626 11.16 10.11 18.33
CA ALA A 626 11.70 9.46 19.52
C ALA A 626 13.23 9.53 19.65
N SER A 627 13.95 9.96 18.60
CA SER A 627 15.41 10.00 18.63
C SER A 627 15.93 11.05 19.63
N THR A 628 17.01 10.68 20.33
CA THR A 628 17.78 11.55 21.23
C THR A 628 19.07 12.05 20.58
N ASP A 629 19.21 11.85 19.27
CA ASP A 629 20.43 12.06 18.54
C ASP A 629 20.78 13.56 18.48
N SER A 630 22.03 13.83 18.12
CA SER A 630 22.49 15.18 17.75
C SER A 630 21.54 15.79 16.72
N MET A 631 21.28 17.09 16.87
CA MET A 631 20.33 17.84 16.05
C MET A 631 21.07 18.88 15.21
N LYS A 632 20.81 18.92 13.90
CA LYS A 632 21.18 20.05 13.06
C LYS A 632 20.11 21.13 13.25
N LEU A 633 20.51 22.38 13.50
CA LEU A 633 19.61 23.51 13.77
C LEU A 633 19.75 24.58 12.67
N MET A 634 18.64 24.93 12.03
CA MET A 634 18.50 26.17 11.27
C MET A 634 17.91 27.23 12.19
N ARG A 635 18.71 28.26 12.54
CA ARG A 635 18.22 29.40 13.32
C ARG A 635 17.36 30.31 12.44
N ILE A 636 16.24 30.79 12.96
CA ILE A 636 15.25 31.62 12.26
C ILE A 636 15.02 32.90 13.07
N ASP A 637 14.98 34.05 12.42
CA ASP A 637 14.68 35.33 13.06
C ASP A 637 13.18 35.61 13.08
N GLY A 638 12.41 34.77 13.79
CA GLY A 638 10.97 34.96 13.96
C GLY A 638 10.59 36.35 14.47
N PRO A 639 11.21 36.85 15.56
CA PRO A 639 10.92 38.19 16.08
C PRO A 639 11.22 39.31 15.07
N GLY A 640 12.24 39.15 14.23
CA GLY A 640 12.58 40.06 13.13
C GLY A 640 11.80 39.84 11.83
N GLY A 641 10.75 39.00 11.84
CA GLY A 641 9.84 38.81 10.70
C GLY A 641 10.24 37.74 9.69
N GLU A 642 11.28 36.95 9.96
CA GLU A 642 11.61 35.79 9.12
C GLU A 642 10.66 34.62 9.39
N ARG A 643 10.17 33.97 8.34
CA ARG A 643 9.22 32.86 8.41
C ARG A 643 9.74 31.68 7.60
N ILE A 644 9.36 30.47 7.97
CA ILE A 644 9.52 29.32 7.07
C ILE A 644 8.48 29.49 5.94
N SER A 645 8.94 29.60 4.70
CA SER A 645 8.10 29.92 3.54
C SER A 645 7.72 28.68 2.74
N SER A 646 8.62 27.70 2.67
CA SER A 646 8.41 26.47 1.92
C SER A 646 9.28 25.32 2.44
N ILE A 647 8.88 24.10 2.07
CA ILE A 647 9.55 22.86 2.44
C ILE A 647 9.64 21.99 1.19
N SER A 648 10.77 21.36 0.95
CA SER A 648 10.89 20.27 -0.04
C SER A 648 11.24 18.98 0.67
N VAL A 649 10.65 17.87 0.22
CA VAL A 649 10.90 16.54 0.79
C VAL A 649 11.70 15.72 -0.23
N ILE A 650 12.79 15.13 0.22
CA ILE A 650 13.57 14.15 -0.55
C ILE A 650 13.06 12.76 -0.19
N VAL A 651 12.60 12.01 -1.19
CA VAL A 651 12.01 10.68 -1.01
C VAL A 651 12.82 9.64 -1.77
N GLY A 652 13.24 8.61 -1.03
CA GLY A 652 13.81 7.36 -1.54
C GLY A 652 12.94 6.18 -1.11
N ALA A 653 13.52 5.22 -0.40
CA ALA A 653 12.78 4.12 0.24
C ALA A 653 11.74 4.62 1.26
N LEU A 654 12.09 5.71 1.95
CA LEU A 654 11.26 6.48 2.88
C LEU A 654 11.52 7.97 2.61
N PRO A 655 10.82 8.92 3.27
CA PRO A 655 11.31 10.28 3.40
C PRO A 655 12.69 10.30 4.07
N VAL A 656 13.73 10.71 3.34
CA VAL A 656 15.14 10.65 3.76
C VAL A 656 15.81 12.01 3.87
N GLY A 657 15.13 13.06 3.42
CA GLY A 657 15.67 14.41 3.47
C GLY A 657 14.59 15.49 3.48
N LEU A 658 14.92 16.65 4.05
CA LEU A 658 14.06 17.82 4.11
C LEU A 658 14.87 19.08 3.77
N VAL A 659 14.35 19.92 2.88
CA VAL A 659 14.89 21.26 2.62
C VAL A 659 13.91 22.27 3.18
N ILE A 660 14.34 23.05 4.17
CA ILE A 660 13.57 24.16 4.71
C ILE A 660 14.05 25.45 4.06
N ILE A 661 13.12 26.28 3.59
CA ILE A 661 13.43 27.59 2.98
C ILE A 661 12.69 28.68 3.75
N SER A 662 13.37 29.79 4.05
CA SER A 662 12.80 30.93 4.76
C SER A 662 12.33 32.05 3.81
N SER A 663 11.52 32.97 4.33
CA SER A 663 11.07 34.17 3.63
C SER A 663 12.21 35.16 3.28
N ARG A 664 13.41 34.96 3.84
CA ARG A 664 14.63 35.70 3.51
C ARG A 664 15.50 34.99 2.46
N GLY A 665 15.03 33.87 1.91
CA GLY A 665 15.75 33.09 0.90
C GLY A 665 16.87 32.21 1.47
N ARG A 666 16.97 32.10 2.80
CA ARG A 666 17.91 31.18 3.46
C ARG A 666 17.33 29.77 3.42
N GLN A 667 18.18 28.76 3.28
CA GLN A 667 17.75 27.37 3.21
C GLN A 667 18.64 26.44 4.04
N MET A 668 18.09 25.31 4.47
CA MET A 668 18.86 24.27 5.17
C MET A 668 18.35 22.89 4.76
N VAL A 669 19.28 21.98 4.48
CA VAL A 669 19.01 20.57 4.21
C VAL A 669 19.21 19.76 5.49
N PHE A 670 18.26 18.88 5.78
CA PHE A 670 18.29 17.91 6.87
C PHE A 670 18.19 16.51 6.28
N GLY A 671 18.93 15.54 6.82
CA GLY A 671 19.05 14.21 6.20
C GLY A 671 19.86 14.27 4.90
N LYS A 672 19.41 13.54 3.87
CA LYS A 672 20.05 13.46 2.55
C LYS A 672 19.60 14.61 1.64
N SER A 673 20.53 15.17 0.87
CA SER A 673 20.21 16.19 -0.15
C SER A 673 19.61 15.66 -1.45
N ASN A 674 19.84 14.39 -1.77
CA ASN A 674 19.34 13.76 -2.97
C ASN A 674 19.00 12.28 -2.73
N ASP A 675 18.01 11.80 -3.49
CA ASP A 675 17.61 10.40 -3.61
C ASP A 675 16.72 10.32 -4.88
N ASN A 676 15.82 9.34 -4.98
CA ASN A 676 14.95 9.15 -6.15
C ASN A 676 14.17 10.40 -6.60
N SER A 677 13.64 11.20 -5.67
CA SER A 677 12.85 12.39 -6.02
C SER A 677 12.96 13.52 -5.00
N VAL A 678 12.84 14.76 -5.48
CA VAL A 678 12.73 15.98 -4.66
C VAL A 678 11.42 16.66 -5.00
N LEU A 679 10.51 16.78 -4.02
CA LEU A 679 9.17 17.31 -4.25
C LEU A 679 8.98 18.63 -3.51
N PRO A 680 8.98 19.77 -4.22
CA PRO A 680 8.82 21.09 -3.60
C PRO A 680 7.37 21.29 -3.15
N HIS A 681 7.19 21.87 -1.97
CA HIS A 681 5.88 22.21 -1.43
C HIS A 681 5.80 23.69 -1.04
N SER A 682 4.91 24.39 -1.73
CA SER A 682 4.44 25.72 -1.33
C SER A 682 3.02 25.66 -0.76
N PRO A 683 2.64 26.62 0.10
CA PRO A 683 1.25 26.82 0.50
C PRO A 683 0.33 27.03 -0.72
N LYS A 684 -0.93 26.62 -0.60
CA LYS A 684 -1.97 26.95 -1.59
C LYS A 684 -2.36 28.43 -1.44
N THR A 685 -2.80 29.06 -2.52
CA THR A 685 -3.34 30.44 -2.48
C THR A 685 -4.43 30.56 -1.41
N GLY A 686 -4.35 31.59 -0.58
CA GLY A 686 -5.28 31.81 0.53
C GLY A 686 -4.96 31.05 1.82
N PHE A 687 -3.80 30.40 1.91
CA PHE A 687 -3.32 29.73 3.12
C PHE A 687 -1.82 29.98 3.32
N GLY A 688 -1.38 30.07 4.59
CA GLY A 688 0.04 30.10 4.95
C GLY A 688 0.51 28.79 5.57
N LEU A 689 1.84 28.58 5.59
CA LEU A 689 2.46 27.40 6.18
C LEU A 689 2.42 27.47 7.72
N ALA A 690 1.64 26.58 8.34
CA ALA A 690 1.48 26.53 9.79
C ALA A 690 2.37 25.48 10.47
N GLY A 691 2.85 24.48 9.71
CA GLY A 691 3.69 23.40 10.25
C GLY A 691 3.80 22.22 9.30
N ILE A 692 4.24 21.10 9.86
CA ILE A 692 4.30 19.80 9.20
C ILE A 692 3.58 18.75 10.06
N TYR A 693 3.21 17.62 9.46
CA TYR A 693 2.77 16.46 10.20
C TYR A 693 3.42 15.21 9.61
N CYS A 694 3.76 14.23 10.45
CA CYS A 694 4.44 13.03 9.99
C CYS A 694 4.16 11.81 10.86
N SER A 695 4.51 10.63 10.34
CA SER A 695 4.45 9.36 11.07
C SER A 695 5.82 8.68 11.10
N PHE A 696 6.13 7.96 12.18
CA PHE A 696 7.42 7.29 12.40
C PHE A 696 7.31 5.75 12.40
N VAL A 697 6.25 5.19 11.82
CA VAL A 697 5.80 3.80 12.04
C VAL A 697 6.55 2.76 11.17
N TYR A 698 7.63 3.16 10.49
CA TYR A 698 8.43 2.19 9.75
C TYR A 698 9.39 1.45 10.71
N ASP A 699 9.05 0.19 11.02
CA ASP A 699 9.89 -0.70 11.85
C ASP A 699 10.90 -1.46 10.98
N SER A 700 12.05 -0.82 10.73
CA SER A 700 13.30 -1.55 10.54
C SER A 700 14.07 -1.51 11.85
N ASN A 701 13.80 -2.48 12.71
CA ASN A 701 14.52 -2.79 13.94
C ASN A 701 15.93 -2.16 14.05
N PRO A 702 16.25 -1.39 15.11
CA PRO A 702 15.50 -1.21 16.38
C PRO A 702 14.79 0.14 16.53
N THR A 703 14.61 0.93 15.47
CA THR A 703 14.28 2.36 15.59
C THR A 703 13.21 2.81 14.60
N GLU A 704 12.15 3.42 15.12
CA GLU A 704 11.08 4.11 14.38
C GLU A 704 11.67 5.12 13.37
N GLN A 705 11.45 4.91 12.07
CA GLN A 705 11.90 5.82 11.01
C GLN A 705 10.77 6.68 10.47
N LEU A 706 11.09 7.90 10.02
CA LEU A 706 10.16 8.77 9.32
C LEU A 706 9.59 8.02 8.11
N SER A 707 8.29 7.73 8.16
CA SER A 707 7.57 6.92 7.17
C SER A 707 6.77 7.76 6.20
N SER A 708 6.22 8.87 6.70
CA SER A 708 5.45 9.82 5.90
C SER A 708 5.58 11.24 6.41
N LEU A 709 5.44 12.22 5.53
CA LEU A 709 5.43 13.65 5.89
C LEU A 709 4.49 14.45 5.01
N GLY A 710 3.67 15.30 5.61
CA GLY A 710 2.77 16.24 4.94
C GLY A 710 2.82 17.64 5.57
N LEU A 711 2.13 18.59 4.93
CA LEU A 711 2.09 19.98 5.39
C LEU A 711 0.82 20.32 6.17
N VAL A 712 0.99 21.20 7.15
CA VAL A 712 -0.10 21.83 7.89
C VAL A 712 -0.21 23.29 7.45
N LEU A 713 -1.42 23.71 7.08
CA LEU A 713 -1.73 25.03 6.57
C LEU A 713 -2.74 25.74 7.48
N SER A 714 -2.65 27.07 7.55
CA SER A 714 -3.62 27.90 8.28
C SER A 714 -4.17 29.01 7.38
N PRO A 715 -5.50 29.24 7.37
CA PRO A 715 -6.10 30.37 6.68
C PRO A 715 -5.73 31.72 7.34
N ASP A 716 -5.45 31.73 8.65
CA ASP A 716 -5.08 32.95 9.39
C ASP A 716 -3.67 33.46 9.04
N LEU A 717 -2.92 32.66 8.29
CA LEU A 717 -1.59 32.97 7.78
C LEU A 717 -1.60 33.33 6.29
N ALA A 718 -2.77 33.42 5.68
CA ALA A 718 -2.90 33.82 4.29
C ALA A 718 -2.33 35.23 4.10
N SER A 719 -1.23 35.35 3.37
CA SER A 719 -0.70 36.64 2.96
C SER A 719 -1.37 37.12 1.67
N ASP A 720 -1.72 38.40 1.58
CA ASP A 720 -2.04 39.10 0.31
C ASP A 720 -0.84 39.18 -0.66
N ARG A 721 0.32 38.67 -0.25
CA ARG A 721 1.52 38.66 -1.07
C ARG A 721 1.52 37.41 -1.94
N ASP A 722 1.30 37.62 -3.23
CA ASP A 722 1.90 36.82 -4.29
C ASP A 722 3.42 36.80 -4.08
N THR A 723 3.93 36.00 -3.14
CA THR A 723 5.30 35.52 -3.24
C THR A 723 5.30 34.52 -4.37
N ALA A 724 5.47 35.07 -5.57
CA ALA A 724 5.78 34.36 -6.78
C ALA A 724 6.70 33.20 -6.42
N GLY A 725 6.22 31.99 -6.69
CA GLY A 725 7.08 30.83 -6.69
C GLY A 725 8.23 31.13 -7.62
N THR A 726 9.41 31.39 -7.06
CA THR A 726 10.63 30.93 -7.68
C THR A 726 10.53 29.43 -7.67
N GLY A 727 9.92 28.89 -8.73
CA GLY A 727 10.08 27.49 -9.08
C GLY A 727 11.57 27.21 -8.97
N MET A 728 11.93 26.20 -8.18
CA MET A 728 13.30 25.75 -8.12
C MET A 728 13.72 25.34 -9.52
N ALA A 729 14.41 26.24 -10.22
CA ALA A 729 15.34 25.79 -11.25
C ALA A 729 16.36 24.89 -10.52
N PRO A 730 16.78 23.77 -11.11
CA PRO A 730 17.81 22.92 -10.53
C PRO A 730 19.12 23.72 -10.56
N LEU A 731 19.36 24.51 -9.52
CA LEU A 731 20.66 25.09 -9.23
C LEU A 731 21.56 23.91 -8.87
N ARG A 732 22.71 23.83 -9.53
CA ARG A 732 23.67 22.74 -9.40
C ARG A 732 24.22 22.60 -7.96
N ASP A 733 24.10 23.66 -7.15
CA ASP A 733 24.62 23.78 -5.80
C ASP A 733 23.57 24.37 -4.82
N PHE A 734 23.20 23.63 -3.77
CA PHE A 734 22.36 24.11 -2.67
C PHE A 734 23.23 24.76 -1.58
N TRP A 735 23.31 26.09 -1.56
CA TRP A 735 24.04 26.81 -0.51
C TRP A 735 23.34 26.73 0.85
N GLU A 736 24.11 26.48 1.92
CA GLU A 736 23.64 26.49 3.30
C GLU A 736 24.39 27.51 4.18
N PRO A 737 23.69 28.39 4.94
CA PRO A 737 22.28 28.73 4.79
C PRO A 737 22.02 29.61 3.56
N GLU A 738 23.05 30.27 3.04
CA GLU A 738 23.00 31.20 1.92
C GLU A 738 24.33 31.22 1.16
N ALA A 739 24.31 31.74 -0.06
CA ALA A 739 25.52 31.85 -0.88
C ALA A 739 26.47 32.92 -0.29
N PRO A 740 27.80 32.72 -0.41
CA PRO A 740 28.77 33.75 -0.03
C PRO A 740 28.59 35.02 -0.87
N PRO A 741 29.19 36.14 -0.46
CA PRO A 741 29.13 37.39 -1.21
C PRO A 741 29.47 37.20 -2.70
N PRO A 742 28.77 37.86 -3.63
CA PRO A 742 29.02 37.71 -5.07
C PRO A 742 30.44 38.07 -5.53
N SER A 743 31.18 38.79 -4.69
CA SER A 743 32.60 39.13 -4.92
C SER A 743 33.56 37.97 -4.69
N TRP A 744 33.08 36.83 -4.16
CA TRP A 744 33.91 35.66 -3.91
C TRP A 744 33.87 34.72 -5.11
N HIS A 745 35.03 34.28 -5.57
CA HIS A 745 35.19 33.43 -6.75
C HIS A 745 35.97 32.16 -6.41
N LEU A 746 35.64 31.04 -7.07
CA LEU A 746 36.36 29.78 -6.89
C LEU A 746 37.77 29.90 -7.48
N PHE A 747 38.76 29.38 -6.76
CA PHE A 747 40.16 29.45 -7.15
C PHE A 747 40.90 28.14 -6.84
N GLY A 748 41.86 27.81 -7.70
CA GLY A 748 42.71 26.63 -7.52
C GLY A 748 41.99 25.29 -7.78
N PRO A 749 42.68 24.17 -7.47
CA PRO A 749 42.15 22.82 -7.71
C PRO A 749 40.97 22.50 -6.80
N LEU A 750 40.06 21.67 -7.31
CA LEU A 750 39.01 21.02 -6.52
C LEU A 750 39.60 19.74 -5.92
N TYR A 751 39.70 19.67 -4.60
CA TYR A 751 40.14 18.46 -3.93
C TYR A 751 38.94 17.53 -3.70
N GLY A 752 38.96 16.34 -4.31
CA GLY A 752 37.85 15.37 -4.26
C GLY A 752 36.91 15.43 -5.47
N GLU A 753 37.45 15.44 -6.69
CA GLU A 753 36.71 15.71 -7.95
C GLU A 753 35.57 14.72 -8.26
N GLN A 754 35.57 13.51 -7.70
CA GLN A 754 34.50 12.52 -7.91
C GLN A 754 33.34 12.62 -6.91
N HIS A 755 33.25 13.71 -6.13
CA HIS A 755 32.16 13.92 -5.18
C HIS A 755 30.78 13.91 -5.84
N ASN A 756 29.76 13.50 -5.09
CA ASN A 756 28.35 13.63 -5.48
C ASN A 756 27.60 14.71 -4.69
N GLY A 757 28.34 15.53 -3.93
CA GLY A 757 27.76 16.56 -3.09
C GLY A 757 26.99 17.62 -3.87
N CYS A 758 25.71 17.76 -3.54
CA CYS A 758 24.81 18.79 -4.07
C CYS A 758 24.65 19.96 -3.10
N VAL A 759 24.97 19.78 -1.82
CA VAL A 759 24.92 20.83 -0.81
C VAL A 759 26.29 21.46 -0.68
N VAL A 760 26.36 22.78 -0.55
CA VAL A 760 27.62 23.50 -0.47
C VAL A 760 27.59 24.52 0.65
N LYS A 761 28.75 24.72 1.29
CA LYS A 761 28.88 25.64 2.42
C LYS A 761 30.22 26.36 2.38
N ALA A 762 30.20 27.64 2.71
CA ALA A 762 31.42 28.44 2.79
C ALA A 762 32.02 28.33 4.20
N LEU A 763 33.29 27.94 4.27
CA LEU A 763 34.14 28.07 5.45
C LEU A 763 34.86 29.41 5.37
N ASP A 764 34.35 30.40 6.10
CA ASP A 764 34.87 31.77 6.11
C ASP A 764 36.13 31.90 6.96
N PHE A 765 37.25 32.27 6.35
CA PHE A 765 38.54 32.48 7.02
C PHE A 765 38.68 33.88 7.62
N SER A 766 37.85 34.84 7.20
CA SER A 766 37.90 36.21 7.71
C SER A 766 37.34 36.35 9.14
N ARG A 767 36.50 35.38 9.55
CA ARG A 767 35.84 35.34 10.85
C ARG A 767 36.65 34.55 11.86
N PRO A 768 36.90 35.07 13.08
CA PRO A 768 37.60 34.29 14.10
C PRO A 768 36.75 33.12 14.60
N VAL A 769 37.39 31.96 14.73
CA VAL A 769 36.79 30.70 15.19
C VAL A 769 37.13 30.52 16.66
N THR A 770 36.11 30.28 17.51
CA THR A 770 36.30 30.00 18.95
C THR A 770 36.59 28.54 19.20
N LYS A 771 35.93 27.64 18.46
CA LYS A 771 36.19 26.20 18.52
C LYS A 771 35.70 25.46 17.27
N ILE A 772 36.28 24.29 17.02
CA ILE A 772 35.78 23.33 16.02
C ILE A 772 35.55 21.99 16.73
N THR A 773 34.35 21.42 16.58
CA THR A 773 33.96 20.13 17.18
C THR A 773 33.73 19.08 16.10
N GLY A 774 33.92 17.80 16.43
CA GLY A 774 33.75 16.68 15.48
C GLY A 774 34.98 16.37 14.62
N LEU A 775 36.18 16.77 15.06
CA LEU A 775 37.44 16.48 14.35
C LEU A 775 37.93 15.05 14.65
N LEU A 776 37.21 14.07 14.10
CA LEU A 776 37.46 12.64 14.32
C LEU A 776 38.44 12.05 13.30
N ALA A 777 39.33 11.18 13.76
CA ALA A 777 40.18 10.37 12.89
C ALA A 777 39.40 9.18 12.32
N ALA A 778 39.65 8.82 11.06
CA ALA A 778 39.10 7.60 10.45
C ALA A 778 40.17 6.48 10.45
N PRO A 779 40.01 5.42 11.26
CA PRO A 779 40.86 4.23 11.18
C PRO A 779 40.70 3.48 9.86
N ALA A 780 41.65 2.61 9.52
CA ALA A 780 41.65 1.86 8.25
C ALA A 780 40.41 0.95 8.04
N TRP A 781 39.68 0.61 9.10
CA TRP A 781 38.48 -0.23 9.04
C TRP A 781 37.17 0.56 8.92
N LEU A 782 37.21 1.90 9.03
CA LEU A 782 36.06 2.79 9.04
C LEU A 782 36.12 3.78 7.88
N ASP A 783 35.07 3.87 7.06
CA ASP A 783 35.04 4.84 5.97
C ASP A 783 34.79 6.26 6.52
N ILE A 784 35.36 7.26 5.83
CA ILE A 784 35.24 8.67 6.20
C ILE A 784 33.77 9.15 6.16
N ILE A 785 32.92 8.57 5.30
CA ILE A 785 31.48 8.91 5.28
C ILE A 785 30.75 8.49 6.57
N GLU A 786 31.28 7.52 7.29
CA GLU A 786 30.69 6.97 8.50
C GLU A 786 31.04 7.78 9.77
N ILE A 787 32.19 8.47 9.82
CA ILE A 787 32.55 9.36 10.93
C ILE A 787 31.76 10.68 10.93
N GLY A 788 31.13 11.03 9.80
CA GLY A 788 30.32 12.23 9.67
C GLY A 788 31.15 13.49 9.43
N GLY A 789 30.60 14.65 9.80
CA GLY A 789 31.23 15.95 9.58
C GLY A 789 31.78 16.61 10.86
N PHE A 790 31.89 17.94 10.82
CA PHE A 790 32.36 18.76 11.94
C PHE A 790 31.58 20.07 12.02
N THR A 791 31.62 20.73 13.18
CA THR A 791 30.94 22.01 13.42
C THR A 791 31.95 23.09 13.79
N VAL A 792 31.88 24.23 13.10
CA VAL A 792 32.72 25.41 13.35
C VAL A 792 31.92 26.45 14.13
N HIS A 793 32.48 26.96 15.22
CA HIS A 793 31.87 27.99 16.06
C HIS A 793 32.66 29.30 15.93
N TYR A 794 32.00 30.37 15.52
CA TYR A 794 32.62 31.69 15.32
C TYR A 794 32.47 32.60 16.55
N SER A 795 33.45 33.48 16.81
CA SER A 795 33.40 34.46 17.91
C SER A 795 32.48 35.64 17.60
N GLU A 796 32.41 36.02 16.32
CA GLU A 796 31.65 37.16 15.81
C GLU A 796 30.57 36.72 14.80
N GLY A 797 29.45 37.45 14.77
CA GLY A 797 28.34 37.23 13.83
C GLY A 797 26.96 37.47 14.44
N SER A 798 25.94 37.53 13.57
CA SER A 798 24.55 37.52 13.99
C SER A 798 24.29 36.28 14.86
N SER A 799 23.30 36.32 15.76
CA SER A 799 22.90 35.11 16.49
C SER A 799 22.48 33.96 15.55
N LEU A 800 22.24 34.21 14.27
CA LEU A 800 21.84 33.20 13.29
C LEU A 800 23.03 32.41 12.73
N ASP A 801 24.25 32.97 12.71
CA ASP A 801 25.39 32.43 11.96
C ASP A 801 26.62 32.12 12.84
N ARG A 802 26.42 31.99 14.15
CA ARG A 802 27.53 31.68 15.10
C ARG A 802 28.05 30.25 14.96
N GLU A 803 27.28 29.35 14.36
CA GLU A 803 27.62 27.93 14.24
C GLU A 803 27.38 27.45 12.81
N ALA A 804 28.38 26.79 12.23
CA ALA A 804 28.33 26.23 10.90
C ALA A 804 28.62 24.73 10.95
N VAL A 805 27.57 23.92 10.74
CA VAL A 805 27.66 22.46 10.64
C VAL A 805 28.05 22.07 9.20
N PHE A 806 29.16 21.35 9.02
CA PHE A 806 29.65 20.82 7.75
C PHE A 806 29.49 19.30 7.75
N GLY A 807 28.24 18.84 7.74
CA GLY A 807 27.86 17.46 8.04
C GLY A 807 27.81 17.18 9.54
N MET A 808 26.85 16.35 9.96
CA MET A 808 26.69 16.01 11.38
C MET A 808 27.73 14.97 11.78
N THR A 809 28.38 15.15 12.92
CA THR A 809 29.29 14.16 13.50
C THR A 809 28.53 12.87 13.80
N SER A 810 29.13 11.72 13.49
CA SER A 810 28.49 10.44 13.72
C SER A 810 28.54 10.02 15.18
N GLU A 811 27.42 9.53 15.72
CA GLU A 811 27.33 8.93 17.06
C GLU A 811 27.92 7.52 17.12
N ILE A 812 28.21 6.95 15.96
CA ILE A 812 28.98 5.70 15.83
C ILE A 812 30.33 5.85 16.55
N TRP A 813 30.88 7.06 16.59
CA TRP A 813 32.10 7.34 17.33
C TRP A 813 31.76 7.82 18.74
N PRO A 814 32.25 7.15 19.80
CA PRO A 814 31.92 7.55 21.16
C PRO A 814 32.53 8.94 21.44
N THR A 815 31.70 9.89 21.85
CA THR A 815 32.11 11.28 22.06
C THR A 815 32.92 11.42 23.36
N HIS A 816 34.17 11.88 23.24
CA HIS A 816 35.14 12.08 24.34
C HIS A 816 34.64 13.17 25.32
N PRO A 817 34.72 13.01 26.67
CA PRO A 817 35.87 12.46 27.41
C PRO A 817 35.70 11.13 28.19
N ASP A 818 34.50 10.53 28.16
CA ASP A 818 34.21 9.31 28.95
C ASP A 818 34.19 8.02 28.11
N ALA A 819 34.54 8.10 26.82
CA ALA A 819 34.56 6.98 25.88
C ALA A 819 35.66 5.96 26.21
N ALA A 820 35.29 4.69 26.33
CA ALA A 820 36.22 3.58 26.58
C ALA A 820 36.51 2.75 25.31
N ILE A 821 37.59 1.98 25.34
CA ILE A 821 37.95 1.04 24.26
C ILE A 821 36.86 -0.01 24.06
N GLU A 822 36.20 -0.40 25.14
CA GLU A 822 35.06 -1.31 25.13
C GLU A 822 33.91 -0.79 24.27
N ASP A 823 33.69 0.53 24.22
CA ASP A 823 32.64 1.15 23.40
C ASP A 823 32.96 0.99 21.91
N LEU A 824 34.19 1.27 21.48
CA LEU A 824 34.65 1.01 20.10
C LEU A 824 34.63 -0.47 19.72
N ARG A 825 34.96 -1.37 20.67
CA ARG A 825 34.93 -2.83 20.41
C ARG A 825 33.50 -3.37 20.32
N SER A 826 32.54 -2.73 21.00
CA SER A 826 31.13 -3.10 20.98
C SER A 826 30.39 -2.64 19.71
N MET A 827 30.98 -1.70 18.96
CA MET A 827 30.44 -1.29 17.66
C MET A 827 30.24 -2.49 16.75
N LYS A 828 29.05 -2.61 16.15
CA LYS A 828 28.77 -3.62 15.12
C LYS A 828 29.64 -3.37 13.91
N ARG A 829 30.81 -4.01 13.89
CA ARG A 829 31.66 -4.13 12.71
C ARG A 829 30.90 -5.01 11.72
N HIS A 830 30.27 -4.43 10.70
CA HIS A 830 29.58 -5.28 9.72
C HIS A 830 30.61 -6.19 9.04
N ASP A 831 30.34 -7.50 8.92
CA ASP A 831 31.15 -8.42 8.08
C ASP A 831 31.26 -7.93 6.62
N ARG A 832 30.37 -7.01 6.23
CA ARG A 832 30.30 -6.31 4.95
C ARG A 832 31.21 -5.07 4.85
N MET A 833 31.80 -4.58 5.95
CA MET A 833 32.79 -3.48 5.95
C MET A 833 34.07 -3.81 5.16
N SER A 834 34.22 -5.06 4.69
CA SER A 834 35.35 -5.46 3.83
C SER A 834 34.95 -6.12 2.50
N LYS A 835 33.71 -6.61 2.26
CA LYS A 835 33.52 -7.64 1.20
C LYS A 835 32.22 -7.72 0.38
N MET A 836 31.20 -6.87 0.51
CA MET A 836 29.94 -7.03 -0.26
C MET A 836 29.68 -5.91 -1.29
N LEU A 837 30.52 -5.90 -2.34
CA LEU A 837 30.28 -5.52 -3.74
C LEU A 837 31.64 -5.18 -4.37
N GLY A 838 32.43 -6.22 -4.61
CA GLY A 838 33.71 -6.08 -5.31
C GLY A 838 34.83 -5.50 -4.46
N GLN A 839 35.91 -6.24 -4.39
CA GLN A 839 37.22 -5.88 -3.85
C GLN A 839 37.89 -4.68 -4.58
N LYS A 840 37.12 -3.81 -5.25
CA LYS A 840 37.60 -3.03 -6.41
C LYS A 840 37.74 -1.52 -6.22
N TYR A 841 37.31 -0.91 -5.11
CA TYR A 841 37.37 0.56 -4.97
C TYR A 841 37.67 1.05 -3.54
N SER A 842 38.70 0.55 -2.87
CA SER A 842 39.31 1.35 -1.80
C SER A 842 39.98 2.56 -2.48
N ASP A 843 39.64 3.79 -2.09
CA ASP A 843 40.38 4.98 -2.53
C ASP A 843 41.86 4.78 -2.16
N PRO A 844 42.78 4.56 -3.13
CA PRO A 844 44.18 4.25 -2.83
C PRO A 844 44.88 5.38 -2.06
N GLY A 845 44.32 6.59 -2.07
CA GLY A 845 44.83 7.76 -1.36
C GLY A 845 44.35 7.91 0.09
N ALA A 846 43.38 7.11 0.55
CA ALA A 846 42.86 7.20 1.91
C ALA A 846 43.72 6.38 2.89
N VAL A 847 44.76 7.01 3.44
CA VAL A 847 45.67 6.39 4.42
C VAL A 847 45.31 6.88 5.83
N ALA A 848 44.96 5.97 6.75
CA ALA A 848 44.70 6.33 8.14
C ALA A 848 45.97 6.85 8.83
N HIS A 849 45.84 7.91 9.64
CA HIS A 849 46.95 8.46 10.44
C HIS A 849 47.01 7.90 11.86
N VAL A 850 46.02 7.10 12.23
CA VAL A 850 45.93 6.37 13.49
C VAL A 850 46.02 4.87 13.16
N ALA A 851 46.90 4.16 13.86
CA ALA A 851 47.19 2.75 13.60
C ALA A 851 46.34 1.80 14.45
N SER A 852 45.71 2.30 15.52
CA SER A 852 44.85 1.50 16.40
C SER A 852 43.62 2.26 16.89
N ASP A 853 42.65 1.52 17.42
CA ASP A 853 41.43 2.05 18.05
C ASP A 853 41.78 2.97 19.24
N GLU A 854 42.84 2.64 19.98
CA GLU A 854 43.36 3.42 21.11
C GLU A 854 43.93 4.77 20.67
N GLU A 855 44.71 4.78 19.59
CA GLU A 855 45.25 6.03 19.02
C GLU A 855 44.13 6.92 18.47
N ALA A 856 43.10 6.31 17.88
CA ALA A 856 41.95 7.03 17.36
C ALA A 856 41.10 7.67 18.48
N LEU A 857 40.89 6.97 19.62
CA LEU A 857 40.20 7.53 20.79
C LEU A 857 41.00 8.61 21.50
N ALA A 858 42.33 8.48 21.54
CA ALA A 858 43.19 9.43 22.24
C ALA A 858 43.25 10.81 21.55
N GLN A 859 42.84 10.90 20.27
CA GLN A 859 42.77 12.16 19.57
C GLN A 859 41.63 13.04 20.12
N PRO A 860 41.89 14.32 20.49
CA PRO A 860 40.82 15.26 20.83
C PRO A 860 39.86 15.47 19.65
N SER A 861 38.56 15.33 19.88
CA SER A 861 37.52 15.61 18.88
C SER A 861 37.18 17.10 18.75
N THR A 862 37.75 17.94 19.63
CA THR A 862 37.47 19.37 19.71
C THR A 862 38.77 20.16 19.71
N TRP A 863 38.80 21.24 18.94
CA TRP A 863 39.87 22.23 18.93
C TRP A 863 39.37 23.55 19.51
N GLU A 864 39.89 23.95 20.66
CA GLU A 864 39.51 25.18 21.36
C GLU A 864 40.53 26.30 21.08
N LEU A 865 40.04 27.45 20.61
CA LEU A 865 40.82 28.65 20.27
C LEU A 865 40.56 29.83 21.24
N GLY A 866 39.80 29.59 22.31
CA GLY A 866 39.52 30.57 23.35
C GLY A 866 38.33 31.49 23.05
N GLN A 867 37.96 32.33 24.04
CA GLN A 867 36.72 33.13 23.99
C GLN A 867 36.68 34.17 22.87
N ASN A 868 37.82 34.74 22.49
CA ASN A 868 37.91 35.73 21.42
C ASN A 868 38.02 35.09 20.02
N GLY A 869 38.31 33.78 19.98
CA GLY A 869 38.61 33.04 18.76
C GLY A 869 39.91 33.47 18.07
N GLU A 870 40.31 32.69 17.06
CA GLU A 870 41.46 32.97 16.18
C GLU A 870 41.04 32.75 14.72
N ARG A 871 41.61 33.51 13.78
CA ARG A 871 41.34 33.28 12.34
C ARG A 871 42.03 32.02 11.83
N ILE A 872 41.35 31.32 10.91
CA ILE A 872 41.94 30.22 10.15
C ILE A 872 42.75 30.80 9.00
N VAL A 873 44.06 30.56 8.97
CA VAL A 873 44.95 31.09 7.93
C VAL A 873 45.29 30.05 6.88
N ALA A 874 45.19 28.76 7.22
CA ALA A 874 45.39 27.68 6.27
C ALA A 874 44.58 26.43 6.60
N VAL A 875 44.29 25.65 5.57
CA VAL A 875 43.72 24.30 5.66
C VAL A 875 44.57 23.35 4.83
N THR A 876 45.20 22.38 5.51
CA THR A 876 45.91 21.28 4.85
C THR A 876 44.90 20.20 4.45
N VAL A 877 44.99 19.74 3.20
CA VAL A 877 43.99 18.87 2.58
C VAL A 877 44.64 17.55 2.15
N TRP A 878 44.03 16.43 2.55
CA TRP A 878 44.31 15.11 2.02
C TRP A 878 43.15 14.72 1.11
N ALA A 879 43.44 14.38 -0.15
CA ALA A 879 42.43 13.99 -1.11
C ALA A 879 43.03 13.08 -2.19
N GLY A 880 42.21 12.17 -2.70
CA GLY A 880 42.41 11.45 -3.95
C GLY A 880 41.28 11.79 -4.91
N ASP A 881 40.57 10.76 -5.37
CA ASP A 881 39.30 10.94 -6.09
C ASP A 881 38.23 11.60 -5.20
N PHE A 882 38.33 11.43 -3.88
CA PHE A 882 37.46 12.03 -2.86
C PHE A 882 38.27 12.79 -1.81
N LEU A 883 37.62 13.67 -1.04
CA LEU A 883 38.22 14.29 0.14
C LEU A 883 38.50 13.22 1.20
N ASN A 884 39.76 13.10 1.63
CA ASN A 884 40.21 12.09 2.58
C ASN A 884 40.44 12.65 3.99
N GLY A 885 40.82 13.92 4.11
CA GLY A 885 40.91 14.55 5.42
C GLY A 885 41.34 16.01 5.39
N LEU A 886 41.24 16.64 6.55
CA LEU A 886 41.46 18.08 6.75
C LEU A 886 42.24 18.33 8.05
N GLN A 887 43.08 19.37 8.03
CA GLN A 887 43.68 19.95 9.23
C GLN A 887 43.67 21.48 9.12
N PHE A 888 43.18 22.15 10.16
CA PHE A 888 43.05 23.61 10.21
C PHE A 888 44.25 24.23 10.92
N HIS A 889 44.67 25.40 10.47
CA HIS A 889 45.79 26.16 11.06
C HIS A 889 45.34 27.58 11.40
N SER A 890 45.63 28.03 12.61
CA SER A 890 45.27 29.36 13.08
C SER A 890 46.39 30.39 12.89
N GLU A 891 46.04 31.67 12.96
CA GLU A 891 47.00 32.79 12.85
C GLU A 891 48.09 32.79 13.94
N SER A 892 47.87 32.10 15.07
CA SER A 892 48.89 31.92 16.11
C SER A 892 49.85 30.75 15.84
N GLY A 893 49.71 30.06 14.70
CA GLY A 893 50.52 28.90 14.29
C GLY A 893 50.07 27.59 14.94
N LYS A 894 48.93 27.54 15.63
CA LYS A 894 48.37 26.30 16.18
C LYS A 894 47.69 25.50 15.07
N SER A 895 47.79 24.18 15.17
CA SER A 895 47.11 23.26 14.26
C SER A 895 46.02 22.49 15.00
N SER A 896 44.89 22.26 14.34
CA SER A 896 43.81 21.43 14.87
C SER A 896 44.21 19.94 14.89
N PRO A 897 43.46 19.10 15.63
CA PRO A 897 43.37 17.67 15.33
C PRO A 897 43.00 17.42 13.87
N ARG A 898 43.39 16.26 13.32
CA ARG A 898 43.15 15.90 11.92
C ARG A 898 41.79 15.21 11.79
N TRP A 899 40.94 15.70 10.88
CA TRP A 899 39.66 15.05 10.56
C TRP A 899 39.86 14.10 9.37
N GLY A 900 39.41 12.84 9.47
CA GLY A 900 39.48 11.84 8.41
C GLY A 900 40.79 11.01 8.36
N ALA A 901 41.19 10.58 7.16
CA ALA A 901 42.34 9.73 6.87
C ALA A 901 43.53 10.55 6.34
N CYS A 902 44.35 11.05 7.26
CA CYS A 902 45.45 12.00 6.99
C CYS A 902 46.87 11.41 7.13
N GLY A 903 47.05 10.12 6.85
CA GLY A 903 48.30 9.38 7.08
C GLY A 903 49.31 9.45 5.94
N GLY A 904 48.85 9.81 4.73
CA GLY A 904 49.70 10.01 3.55
C GLY A 904 50.25 11.43 3.44
N GLU A 905 50.92 11.71 2.31
CA GLU A 905 51.31 13.08 1.95
C GLU A 905 50.06 13.94 1.67
N PRO A 906 50.01 15.21 2.13
CA PRO A 906 48.92 16.11 1.79
C PRO A 906 48.82 16.33 0.27
N ALA A 907 47.59 16.37 -0.24
CA ALA A 907 47.33 16.72 -1.64
C ALA A 907 47.61 18.21 -1.92
N GLY A 908 47.47 19.05 -0.90
CA GLY A 908 47.81 20.47 -0.97
C GLY A 908 47.41 21.24 0.27
N GLN A 909 47.55 22.57 0.20
CA GLN A 909 47.17 23.48 1.27
C GLN A 909 46.45 24.70 0.68
N ILE A 910 45.30 25.04 1.25
CA ILE A 910 44.57 26.28 0.96
C ILE A 910 45.02 27.29 2.03
N SER A 911 45.79 28.32 1.65
CA SER A 911 46.44 29.22 2.62
C SER A 911 46.27 30.70 2.25
N ALA A 912 45.65 31.47 3.15
CA ALA A 912 45.55 32.92 3.08
C ALA A 912 46.90 33.62 3.34
N ASP A 913 47.87 32.93 3.98
CA ASP A 913 49.22 33.48 4.22
C ASP A 913 50.02 33.60 2.91
N HIS A 914 49.73 32.74 1.93
CA HIS A 914 50.44 32.72 0.64
C HIS A 914 49.75 33.57 -0.43
N ASP A 915 48.42 33.64 -0.40
CA ASP A 915 47.64 34.54 -1.25
C ASP A 915 46.59 35.26 -0.38
N PRO A 916 46.77 36.56 -0.07
CA PRO A 916 45.85 37.30 0.78
C PRO A 916 44.48 37.50 0.13
N ARG A 917 44.32 37.14 -1.15
CA ARG A 917 43.01 37.12 -1.80
C ARG A 917 42.17 35.94 -1.35
N ILE A 918 42.75 34.85 -0.83
CA ILE A 918 42.01 33.70 -0.31
C ILE A 918 41.31 34.11 0.99
N VAL A 919 39.98 34.07 0.96
CA VAL A 919 39.14 34.50 2.08
C VAL A 919 38.27 33.39 2.66
N ALA A 920 38.14 32.27 1.96
CA ALA A 920 37.32 31.15 2.38
C ALA A 920 37.63 29.87 1.61
N ALA A 921 36.95 28.79 1.97
CA ALA A 921 36.85 27.59 1.17
C ALA A 921 35.38 27.18 0.97
N LYS A 922 35.04 26.72 -0.24
CA LYS A 922 33.76 26.06 -0.54
C LYS A 922 33.91 24.58 -0.23
N ILE A 923 33.07 24.08 0.67
CA ILE A 923 32.99 22.66 1.02
C ILE A 923 31.74 22.08 0.38
N PHE A 924 31.89 20.97 -0.34
CA PHE A 924 30.81 20.21 -0.95
C PHE A 924 30.42 19.06 -0.03
N LEU A 925 29.14 18.98 0.30
CA LEU A 925 28.53 17.99 1.18
C LEU A 925 27.67 17.03 0.36
N GLY A 926 27.86 15.73 0.55
CA GLY A 926 27.14 14.68 -0.15
C GLY A 926 26.90 13.45 0.73
N CYS A 927 25.94 12.62 0.34
CA CYS A 927 25.50 11.48 1.15
C CYS A 927 25.94 10.11 0.60
N GLN A 928 26.65 10.02 -0.54
CA GLN A 928 27.17 8.73 -1.02
C GLN A 928 28.64 8.80 -1.44
N ARG A 929 29.39 7.74 -1.13
CA ARG A 929 30.82 7.63 -1.45
C ARG A 929 31.16 6.16 -1.64
N LEU A 930 31.80 5.81 -2.77
CA LEU A 930 32.28 4.44 -3.04
C LEU A 930 31.22 3.33 -2.87
N GLY A 931 29.94 3.65 -3.15
CA GLY A 931 28.82 2.72 -2.97
C GLY A 931 28.24 2.66 -1.55
N PHE A 932 28.82 3.38 -0.59
CA PHE A 932 28.25 3.59 0.75
C PHE A 932 27.36 4.82 0.75
N ALA A 933 26.30 4.79 1.58
CA ALA A 933 25.39 5.91 1.77
C ALA A 933 25.30 6.28 3.25
N ALA A 934 25.50 7.55 3.58
CA ALA A 934 25.23 8.11 4.90
C ALA A 934 23.76 8.51 5.05
N CYS A 935 23.30 8.57 6.31
CA CYS A 935 21.98 9.09 6.66
C CYS A 935 21.85 10.60 6.44
N SER A 936 22.97 11.33 6.32
CA SER A 936 23.01 12.76 6.07
C SER A 936 24.19 13.15 5.19
N ASP A 937 24.17 14.35 4.62
CA ASP A 937 25.32 14.86 3.87
C ASP A 937 26.56 15.07 4.77
N VAL A 938 27.74 14.73 4.23
CA VAL A 938 29.07 14.86 4.87
C VAL A 938 30.07 15.52 3.91
N PRO A 939 31.21 16.06 4.39
CA PRO A 939 32.21 16.66 3.51
C PRO A 939 32.80 15.65 2.52
N GLN A 940 32.80 16.00 1.23
CA GLN A 940 33.33 15.16 0.15
C GLN A 940 34.31 15.86 -0.78
N ALA A 941 34.25 17.19 -0.87
CA ALA A 941 35.21 17.97 -1.63
C ALA A 941 35.40 19.36 -1.03
N ILE A 942 36.52 20.00 -1.36
CA ILE A 942 36.84 21.36 -0.93
C ILE A 942 37.59 22.12 -2.03
N GLN A 943 37.29 23.41 -2.18
CA GLN A 943 37.98 24.31 -3.11
C GLN A 943 38.15 25.70 -2.48
N ALA A 944 39.25 26.39 -2.78
CA ALA A 944 39.51 27.73 -2.27
C ALA A 944 38.57 28.79 -2.89
N MET A 945 38.31 29.85 -2.15
CA MET A 945 37.58 31.03 -2.61
C MET A 945 38.41 32.29 -2.40
N ILE A 946 38.43 33.17 -3.40
CA ILE A 946 39.17 34.43 -3.40
C ILE A 946 38.27 35.66 -3.57
N ILE A 947 38.77 36.84 -3.21
CA ILE A 947 38.18 38.15 -3.58
C ILE A 947 39.03 38.80 -4.68
N GLY A 948 38.37 39.23 -5.77
CA GLY A 948 39.00 39.88 -6.92
C GLY A 948 39.42 38.89 -8.02
N GLU A 949 39.82 39.42 -9.19
CA GLU A 949 40.38 38.63 -10.30
C GLU A 949 41.85 38.24 -10.08
#